data_AF-A0A9N9N6K5-F1
#
_entry.id   AF-A0A9N9N6K5-F1
#
_cell.length_a   1.000
_cell.length_b   1.000
_cell.length_c   1.000
_cell.angle_alpha   90.00
_cell.angle_beta   90.00
_cell.angle_gamma   90.00
#
_symmetry.space_group_name_H-M   'P 1'
#
loop_
_entity.id
_entity.type
_entity.pdbx_description
1 polymer ?
#
loop_
_entity_poly.entity_id
_entity_poly.type
_entity_poly.pdbx_seq_one_letter_code
_entity_poly.pdbx_strand_id
1 'polypeptide(L)'
;MSRNLSTFPLVEVLSSQNTQVFDVIDRIQLVIRDEYDQITLNAKTSLGLISSPDIPGIPKEGNDYSKLLAYSLYFYEAQRSGILPQNNRVSWRHNSALDDGKDRAVNLSGVSDYVKFTLPLSWVLSLISWGAIEWFEGYRLSNQTDYLHDMVKWGTDWLIAAHSKPDQLFIQVGSSQIDNAYWGPDTSIPYPRPAYDINATAHGTDVAADAAAAFASSAILFRDFFDDPDYAEILITHAISVYNFAENATLKVASTGSSTASYGYSSSSYNDKLVYGALWLYRATSKVQYLDKAINYYNQFQMHDSSRVFSWDDQTGVCNILLAQIFHYQSNANTTLWRGEAERYLDRIMMTNQSNCSLTHGGLLWCNGDSQSGSLPIALYSVFGFLMYSTYASTTEKSNAYKNFSASQIDYLFGANPMNIFYIVSVHPNSPKNPHHAGAHGGTNVANLSDPINTRHPLYGAVVGGPNINDSYLDLRSDVIQSEVALDYNAAFQGIMAYYVINTYVPPSTSPSPNPEPTSPFSIPISKLSNSQKLIIITISCGVFLLLLISSIIIYKYRHKIFKSYINNRKKSKDLEGNNRAIKSLDAEKGSEPKDPDENNQATNVEPKDPDENNQAINSVDVKPKDPDENNQATNLVDVEPKDPDENNQATNSVDVKPKDPDENNQVINSVDVEPKDPDGNNQATNLVDVEPKDPDENNQVTNLVDIEPKENNQATNLVDVEPKDSDENNQATNAVGVEKGSEQKDPDENNQATKSIDFEKGSEQKVLDENNQATKSVVFEKDSESTVESTENTENTLQNDEPEHNLSSNTEAELS
;
A
#
# COMPACT_ATOMS: atom_id res chain seq x y z
N MET A 1 -52.82 -55.64 17.06
CA MET A 1 -52.00 -56.19 18.17
C MET A 1 -50.65 -56.57 17.59
N SER A 2 -49.65 -55.67 17.66
CA SER A 2 -48.56 -55.62 18.66
C SER A 2 -47.52 -56.75 18.44
N ARG A 3 -46.20 -56.59 18.31
CA ARG A 3 -45.17 -55.62 18.75
C ARG A 3 -43.97 -55.72 17.76
N ASN A 4 -43.22 -54.70 17.35
CA ASN A 4 -42.28 -53.77 18.03
C ASN A 4 -40.83 -54.29 18.23
N LEU A 5 -39.85 -53.52 17.67
CA LEU A 5 -38.42 -53.29 18.05
C LEU A 5 -37.39 -54.40 17.77
N SER A 6 -36.13 -54.19 17.30
CA SER A 6 -35.16 -53.07 17.43
C SER A 6 -33.92 -53.17 16.48
N THR A 7 -33.60 -52.07 15.76
CA THR A 7 -32.31 -51.32 15.56
C THR A 7 -30.92 -51.95 15.25
N PHE A 8 -30.33 -51.52 14.10
CA PHE A 8 -28.98 -50.92 13.75
C PHE A 8 -27.63 -51.40 14.41
N PRO A 9 -26.39 -51.13 13.88
CA PRO A 9 -25.95 -50.24 12.77
C PRO A 9 -24.83 -50.80 11.84
N LEU A 10 -24.92 -50.60 10.51
CA LEU A 10 -23.74 -50.77 9.62
C LEU A 10 -23.60 -49.69 8.53
N VAL A 11 -24.52 -48.71 8.50
CA VAL A 11 -24.60 -47.71 7.43
C VAL A 11 -24.03 -46.34 7.85
N GLU A 12 -23.93 -46.02 9.15
CA GLU A 12 -23.32 -44.77 9.65
C GLU A 12 -21.78 -44.81 9.72
N VAL A 13 -21.17 -45.99 9.73
CA VAL A 13 -19.70 -46.12 9.80
C VAL A 13 -19.05 -45.94 8.42
N LEU A 14 -19.79 -46.22 7.34
CA LEU A 14 -19.26 -46.07 5.98
C LEU A 14 -19.42 -44.65 5.42
N SER A 15 -20.35 -43.83 5.95
CA SER A 15 -20.42 -42.42 5.55
C SER A 15 -19.35 -41.58 6.26
N SER A 16 -19.10 -41.81 7.55
CA SER A 16 -18.11 -41.05 8.33
C SER A 16 -16.66 -41.29 7.92
N GLN A 17 -16.30 -42.52 7.51
CA GLN A 17 -14.94 -42.80 7.03
C GLN A 17 -14.69 -42.25 5.62
N ASN A 18 -15.69 -42.19 4.75
CA ASN A 18 -15.55 -41.54 3.45
C ASN A 18 -15.36 -40.03 3.59
N THR A 19 -16.05 -39.37 4.54
CA THR A 19 -15.85 -37.92 4.78
C THR A 19 -14.44 -37.61 5.26
N GLN A 20 -13.85 -38.45 6.13
CA GLN A 20 -12.46 -38.27 6.57
C GLN A 20 -11.43 -38.50 5.45
N VAL A 21 -11.69 -39.45 4.55
CA VAL A 21 -10.78 -39.72 3.42
C VAL A 21 -10.84 -38.61 2.37
N PHE A 22 -12.02 -38.05 2.08
CA PHE A 22 -12.15 -36.88 1.22
C PHE A 22 -11.54 -35.61 1.86
N ASP A 23 -11.71 -35.42 3.17
CA ASP A 23 -11.09 -34.28 3.90
C ASP A 23 -9.55 -34.38 3.90
N VAL A 24 -8.99 -35.59 3.99
CA VAL A 24 -7.55 -35.82 3.88
C VAL A 24 -7.06 -35.65 2.45
N ILE A 25 -7.81 -36.09 1.44
CA ILE A 25 -7.45 -35.91 0.02
C ILE A 25 -7.53 -34.44 -0.40
N ASP A 26 -8.53 -33.69 0.06
CA ASP A 26 -8.66 -32.26 -0.21
C ASP A 26 -7.56 -31.47 0.51
N ARG A 27 -7.20 -31.84 1.75
CA ARG A 27 -6.02 -31.28 2.45
C ARG A 27 -4.72 -31.61 1.73
N ILE A 28 -4.56 -32.82 1.20
CA ILE A 28 -3.36 -33.22 0.44
C ILE A 28 -3.32 -32.52 -0.92
N GLN A 29 -4.46 -32.34 -1.61
CA GLN A 29 -4.55 -31.60 -2.87
C GLN A 29 -4.27 -30.10 -2.65
N LEU A 30 -4.74 -29.52 -1.54
CA LEU A 30 -4.39 -28.16 -1.11
C LEU A 30 -2.89 -28.04 -0.82
N VAL A 31 -2.30 -28.97 -0.09
CA VAL A 31 -0.85 -28.99 0.21
C VAL A 31 -0.01 -29.17 -1.06
N ILE A 32 -0.42 -30.02 -2.00
CA ILE A 32 0.30 -30.24 -3.27
C ILE A 32 0.14 -29.04 -4.22
N ARG A 33 -1.02 -28.37 -4.20
CA ARG A 33 -1.26 -27.16 -4.99
C ARG A 33 -0.51 -25.95 -4.40
N ASP A 34 -0.48 -25.83 -3.08
CA ASP A 34 0.37 -24.88 -2.39
C ASP A 34 1.85 -25.18 -2.67
N GLU A 35 2.30 -26.44 -2.69
CA GLU A 35 3.68 -26.79 -3.11
C GLU A 35 3.96 -26.40 -4.58
N TYR A 36 2.99 -26.52 -5.48
CA TYR A 36 3.18 -26.16 -6.90
C TYR A 36 3.17 -24.63 -7.13
N ASP A 37 2.35 -23.90 -6.38
CA ASP A 37 2.35 -22.43 -6.36
C ASP A 37 3.59 -21.89 -5.63
N GLN A 38 4.07 -22.58 -4.58
CA GLN A 38 5.36 -22.33 -3.92
C GLN A 38 6.53 -22.52 -4.89
N ILE A 39 6.54 -23.57 -5.73
CA ILE A 39 7.57 -23.78 -6.75
C ILE A 39 7.59 -22.67 -7.81
N THR A 40 6.46 -21.99 -8.04
CA THR A 40 6.36 -20.86 -8.99
C THR A 40 6.66 -19.50 -8.32
N LEU A 41 6.51 -19.39 -6.99
CA LEU A 41 6.90 -18.22 -6.19
C LEU A 41 8.39 -18.24 -5.78
N ASN A 42 9.03 -19.42 -5.80
CA ASN A 42 10.41 -19.69 -5.36
C ASN A 42 11.51 -19.20 -6.32
N ALA A 43 11.27 -18.13 -7.07
CA ALA A 43 12.27 -17.48 -7.92
C ALA A 43 12.24 -15.94 -7.84
N LYS A 44 11.77 -15.33 -6.74
CA LYS A 44 12.08 -13.92 -6.48
C LYS A 44 13.41 -13.79 -5.72
N THR A 45 14.44 -13.53 -6.52
CA THR A 45 15.55 -12.60 -6.29
C THR A 45 15.47 -11.79 -5.00
N SER A 46 16.59 -11.73 -4.27
CA SER A 46 16.84 -10.75 -3.21
C SER A 46 16.14 -9.41 -3.47
N LEU A 47 15.53 -8.83 -2.43
CA LEU A 47 14.90 -7.51 -2.47
C LEU A 47 15.93 -6.35 -2.51
N GLY A 48 17.23 -6.65 -2.69
CA GLY A 48 18.29 -5.64 -2.75
C GLY A 48 18.56 -4.94 -1.42
N LEU A 49 18.10 -5.50 -0.29
CA LEU A 49 18.29 -4.89 1.02
C LEU A 49 19.77 -4.63 1.31
N ILE A 50 20.07 -3.51 1.98
CA ILE A 50 21.43 -3.24 2.45
C ILE A 50 21.86 -4.30 3.49
N SER A 51 23.16 -4.39 3.72
CA SER A 51 23.69 -5.25 4.79
C SER A 51 23.08 -4.86 6.13
N SER A 52 22.58 -5.85 6.88
CA SER A 52 21.95 -5.60 8.17
C SER A 52 22.90 -4.88 9.13
N PRO A 53 22.45 -3.83 9.83
CA PRO A 53 23.24 -3.19 10.86
C PRO A 53 23.49 -4.17 12.02
N ASP A 54 24.51 -3.89 12.84
CA ASP A 54 24.84 -4.71 14.01
C ASP A 54 23.89 -4.41 15.19
N ILE A 55 22.60 -4.70 14.98
CA ILE A 55 21.53 -4.55 15.97
C ILE A 55 21.08 -5.95 16.39
N PRO A 56 21.09 -6.28 17.71
CA PRO A 56 20.64 -7.59 18.18
C PRO A 56 19.25 -7.94 17.66
N GLY A 57 19.00 -9.18 17.25
CA GLY A 57 17.69 -9.63 16.77
C GLY A 57 17.34 -9.28 15.32
N ILE A 58 18.12 -8.43 14.64
CA ILE A 58 17.99 -8.24 13.19
C ILE A 58 18.74 -9.37 12.48
N PRO A 59 18.09 -10.19 11.62
CA PRO A 59 18.77 -11.25 10.88
C PRO A 59 19.87 -10.71 9.96
N LYS A 60 21.08 -11.28 10.04
CA LYS A 60 22.20 -10.94 9.13
C LYS A 60 22.08 -11.64 7.78
N GLU A 61 21.58 -12.86 7.80
CA GLU A 61 21.37 -13.74 6.65
C GLU A 61 19.92 -14.25 6.63
N GLY A 62 19.54 -14.91 5.55
CA GLY A 62 18.21 -15.46 5.38
C GLY A 62 17.30 -14.58 4.54
N ASN A 63 16.00 -14.85 4.65
CA ASN A 63 14.95 -14.27 3.84
C ASN A 63 14.79 -12.75 4.13
N ASP A 64 14.77 -11.92 3.07
CA ASP A 64 14.63 -10.47 3.18
C ASP A 64 13.30 -10.05 3.86
N TYR A 65 12.21 -10.82 3.72
CA TYR A 65 10.97 -10.59 4.47
C TYR A 65 11.14 -10.80 5.98
N SER A 66 12.00 -11.73 6.40
CA SER A 66 12.33 -11.92 7.82
C SER A 66 13.09 -10.72 8.38
N LYS A 67 13.96 -10.12 7.58
CA LYS A 67 14.66 -8.87 7.97
C LYS A 67 13.69 -7.71 8.07
N LEU A 68 12.80 -7.53 7.10
CA LEU A 68 11.78 -6.47 7.11
C LEU A 68 10.83 -6.60 8.30
N LEU A 69 10.41 -7.82 8.64
CA LEU A 69 9.63 -8.10 9.84
C LEU A 69 10.36 -7.67 11.13
N ALA A 70 11.65 -8.00 11.23
CA ALA A 70 12.48 -7.62 12.37
C ALA A 70 12.72 -6.10 12.45
N TYR A 71 12.93 -5.44 11.31
CA TYR A 71 13.06 -3.99 11.24
C TYR A 71 11.78 -3.27 11.66
N SER A 72 10.61 -3.76 11.26
CA SER A 72 9.32 -3.18 11.68
C SER A 72 9.14 -3.27 13.20
N LEU A 73 9.54 -4.37 13.86
CA LEU A 73 9.54 -4.46 15.32
C LEU A 73 10.56 -3.53 15.98
N TYR A 74 11.73 -3.34 15.35
CA TYR A 74 12.71 -2.35 15.80
C TYR A 74 12.18 -0.91 15.71
N PHE A 75 11.40 -0.59 14.67
CA PHE A 75 10.69 0.70 14.59
C PHE A 75 9.77 0.90 15.81
N TYR A 76 8.96 -0.09 16.18
CA TYR A 76 8.12 0.01 17.39
C TYR A 76 8.93 0.23 18.67
N GLU A 77 10.10 -0.41 18.81
CA GLU A 77 11.02 -0.13 19.92
C GLU A 77 11.52 1.32 19.89
N ALA A 78 11.79 1.85 18.70
CA ALA A 78 12.26 3.21 18.48
C ALA A 78 11.19 4.27 18.76
N GLN A 79 9.92 3.89 18.94
CA GLN A 79 8.84 4.79 19.37
C GLN A 79 8.61 4.79 20.89
N ARG A 80 9.16 3.84 21.65
CA ARG A 80 8.87 3.66 23.09
C ARG A 80 9.14 4.89 23.95
N SER A 81 8.20 5.35 24.77
CA SER A 81 8.42 6.38 25.82
C SER A 81 8.32 5.77 27.22
N GLY A 82 8.68 6.50 28.28
CA GLY A 82 8.72 5.99 29.66
C GLY A 82 10.09 5.43 30.05
N ILE A 83 10.13 4.52 31.02
CA ILE A 83 11.37 3.86 31.45
C ILE A 83 11.67 2.70 30.48
N LEU A 84 12.69 2.86 29.64
CA LEU A 84 13.09 1.84 28.67
C LEU A 84 13.69 0.62 29.38
N PRO A 85 13.50 -0.60 28.82
CA PRO A 85 14.03 -1.81 29.43
C PRO A 85 15.55 -1.88 29.30
N GLN A 86 16.21 -2.62 30.18
CA GLN A 86 17.69 -2.74 30.19
C GLN A 86 18.27 -3.33 28.90
N ASN A 87 17.48 -4.15 28.19
CA ASN A 87 17.83 -4.76 26.91
C ASN A 87 17.40 -3.89 25.70
N ASN A 88 17.10 -2.60 25.89
CA ASN A 88 16.76 -1.68 24.81
C ASN A 88 17.83 -1.73 23.69
N ARG A 89 17.39 -2.03 22.46
CA ARG A 89 18.27 -2.13 21.29
C ARG A 89 18.50 -0.79 20.60
N VAL A 90 17.64 0.19 20.86
CA VAL A 90 17.67 1.50 20.20
C VAL A 90 18.57 2.45 21.00
N SER A 91 19.85 2.46 20.66
CA SER A 91 20.91 3.12 21.46
C SER A 91 20.77 4.64 21.59
N TRP A 92 20.00 5.28 20.72
CA TRP A 92 19.76 6.73 20.73
C TRP A 92 18.45 7.12 21.44
N ARG A 93 17.68 6.15 21.94
CA ARG A 93 16.48 6.36 22.76
C ARG A 93 16.80 6.28 24.25
N HIS A 94 16.11 7.08 25.04
CA HIS A 94 16.32 7.23 26.47
C HIS A 94 15.00 7.16 27.24
N ASN A 95 15.13 7.05 28.57
CA ASN A 95 14.00 7.28 29.45
C ASN A 95 13.42 8.68 29.20
N SER A 96 12.11 8.76 28.97
CA SER A 96 11.45 9.99 28.50
C SER A 96 10.04 10.11 29.06
N ALA A 97 9.54 11.34 29.15
CA ALA A 97 8.18 11.66 29.61
C ALA A 97 7.74 10.93 30.90
N LEU A 98 8.65 10.89 31.89
CA LEU A 98 8.49 10.13 33.14
C LEU A 98 7.42 10.70 34.08
N ASP A 99 6.93 11.90 33.79
CA ASP A 99 5.94 12.61 34.58
C ASP A 99 4.52 12.53 33.97
N ASP A 100 4.37 11.81 32.86
CA ASP A 100 3.09 11.63 32.19
C ASP A 100 2.05 11.00 33.13
N GLY A 101 0.92 11.69 33.28
CA GLY A 101 -0.20 11.31 34.16
C GLY A 101 -0.07 11.73 35.63
N LYS A 102 1.06 12.33 36.05
CA LYS A 102 1.21 12.85 37.43
C LYS A 102 0.14 13.89 37.78
N ASP A 103 -0.29 14.69 36.81
CA ASP A 103 -1.39 15.66 36.90
C ASP A 103 -2.76 15.01 37.22
N ARG A 104 -2.87 13.69 37.01
CA ARG A 104 -4.08 12.88 37.25
C ARG A 104 -3.86 11.76 38.27
N ALA A 105 -2.71 11.74 38.95
CA ALA A 105 -2.30 10.72 39.92
C ALA A 105 -2.31 9.28 39.35
N VAL A 106 -1.96 9.13 38.07
CA VAL A 106 -1.82 7.83 37.38
C VAL A 106 -0.47 7.81 36.66
N ASN A 107 0.20 6.66 36.60
CA ASN A 107 1.41 6.54 35.81
C ASN A 107 1.04 6.27 34.34
N LEU A 108 1.14 7.29 33.48
CA LEU A 108 0.92 7.18 32.05
C LEU A 108 2.22 7.34 31.24
N SER A 109 3.38 7.17 31.91
CA SER A 109 4.65 6.98 31.20
C SER A 109 4.60 5.66 30.41
N GLY A 110 5.07 5.64 29.15
CA GLY A 110 4.90 4.47 28.26
C GLY A 110 4.44 4.78 26.83
N VAL A 111 4.48 3.76 25.95
CA VAL A 111 4.02 3.73 24.53
C VAL A 111 4.82 4.51 23.51
N SER A 112 4.52 5.80 23.31
CA SER A 112 5.00 6.59 22.16
C SER A 112 5.69 7.87 22.60
N ASP A 113 6.52 8.41 21.72
CA ASP A 113 7.33 9.62 21.84
C ASP A 113 6.62 10.85 22.43
N TYR A 114 5.97 11.68 21.61
CA TYR A 114 5.58 13.04 21.98
C TYR A 114 4.14 13.11 22.43
N VAL A 115 3.17 12.91 21.53
CA VAL A 115 1.77 12.83 21.93
C VAL A 115 1.31 11.37 21.88
N LYS A 116 0.70 10.91 22.97
CA LYS A 116 0.22 9.54 23.09
C LYS A 116 -1.26 9.53 22.83
N PHE A 117 -1.71 8.83 21.79
CA PHE A 117 -3.12 8.76 21.42
C PHE A 117 -3.64 7.33 21.54
N THR A 118 -4.71 7.15 22.33
CA THR A 118 -5.27 5.82 22.61
C THR A 118 -5.98 5.19 21.41
N LEU A 119 -6.66 5.99 20.57
CA LEU A 119 -7.39 5.48 19.41
C LEU A 119 -6.47 4.79 18.38
N PRO A 120 -5.46 5.46 17.78
CA PRO A 120 -4.56 4.78 16.85
C PRO A 120 -3.73 3.69 17.52
N LEU A 121 -3.39 3.82 18.81
CA LEU A 121 -2.71 2.74 19.55
C LEU A 121 -3.60 1.48 19.64
N SER A 122 -4.89 1.65 19.91
CA SER A 122 -5.85 0.54 20.02
C SER A 122 -5.95 -0.20 18.68
N TRP A 123 -6.07 0.54 17.59
CA TRP A 123 -6.02 0.00 16.23
C TRP A 123 -4.71 -0.75 15.93
N VAL A 124 -3.55 -0.19 16.30
CA VAL A 124 -2.24 -0.83 16.13
C VAL A 124 -2.19 -2.17 16.85
N LEU A 125 -2.58 -2.19 18.13
CA LEU A 125 -2.55 -3.38 18.96
C LEU A 125 -3.52 -4.45 18.46
N SER A 126 -4.72 -4.05 18.01
CA SER A 126 -5.70 -4.99 17.48
C SER A 126 -5.28 -5.58 16.14
N LEU A 127 -4.72 -4.77 15.23
CA LEU A 127 -4.31 -5.22 13.91
C LEU A 127 -3.06 -6.10 13.96
N ILE A 128 -2.06 -5.74 14.78
CA ILE A 128 -0.87 -6.58 15.01
C ILE A 128 -1.26 -7.89 15.68
N SER A 129 -2.13 -7.85 16.70
CA SER A 129 -2.62 -9.06 17.35
C SER A 129 -3.36 -9.95 16.35
N TRP A 130 -4.21 -9.39 15.50
CA TRP A 130 -4.91 -10.16 14.49
C TRP A 130 -3.95 -10.80 13.47
N GLY A 131 -3.02 -10.01 12.92
CA GLY A 131 -1.98 -10.53 12.02
C GLY A 131 -1.14 -11.63 12.66
N ALA A 132 -0.80 -11.48 13.94
CA ALA A 132 -0.06 -12.49 14.69
C ALA A 132 -0.89 -13.74 14.97
N ILE A 133 -2.18 -13.63 15.30
CA ILE A 133 -3.07 -14.79 15.51
C ILE A 133 -3.16 -15.64 14.23
N GLU A 134 -3.23 -15.00 13.06
CA GLU A 134 -3.39 -15.71 11.79
C GLU A 134 -2.04 -16.17 11.20
N TRP A 135 -0.95 -15.42 11.43
CA TRP A 135 0.36 -15.64 10.81
C TRP A 135 1.52 -15.75 11.82
N PHE A 136 1.26 -16.28 13.02
CA PHE A 136 2.26 -16.43 14.09
C PHE A 136 3.51 -17.17 13.64
N GLU A 137 3.33 -18.15 12.77
CA GLU A 137 4.42 -18.96 12.22
C GLU A 137 5.50 -18.12 11.53
N GLY A 138 5.14 -16.99 10.91
CA GLY A 138 6.10 -16.06 10.32
C GLY A 138 7.05 -15.46 11.35
N TYR A 139 6.54 -15.15 12.54
CA TYR A 139 7.35 -14.69 13.67
C TYR A 139 8.25 -15.80 14.21
N ARG A 140 7.74 -17.03 14.29
CA ARG A 140 8.52 -18.19 14.74
C ARG A 140 9.68 -18.49 13.79
N LEU A 141 9.41 -18.51 12.48
CA LEU A 141 10.41 -18.80 11.44
C LEU A 141 11.49 -17.72 11.33
N SER A 142 11.15 -16.46 11.65
CA SER A 142 12.07 -15.33 11.65
C SER A 142 12.74 -15.06 13.01
N ASN A 143 12.44 -15.88 14.03
CA ASN A 143 12.90 -15.70 15.41
C ASN A 143 12.56 -14.32 15.99
N GLN A 144 11.33 -13.86 15.73
CA GLN A 144 10.82 -12.55 16.16
C GLN A 144 9.67 -12.65 17.19
N THR A 145 9.40 -13.84 17.74
CA THR A 145 8.30 -14.05 18.71
C THR A 145 8.46 -13.20 19.97
N ASP A 146 9.67 -13.09 20.51
CA ASP A 146 9.92 -12.35 21.75
C ASP A 146 9.78 -10.83 21.51
N TYR A 147 10.22 -10.34 20.36
CA TYR A 147 10.07 -8.94 19.98
C TYR A 147 8.61 -8.56 19.71
N LEU A 148 7.83 -9.48 19.11
CA LEU A 148 6.38 -9.31 18.98
C LEU A 148 5.69 -9.28 20.35
N HIS A 149 6.03 -10.23 21.23
CA HIS A 149 5.53 -10.27 22.60
C HIS A 149 5.78 -8.93 23.30
N ASP A 150 7.02 -8.45 23.28
CA ASP A 150 7.40 -7.19 23.93
C ASP A 150 6.74 -5.97 23.29
N MET A 151 6.47 -5.98 21.98
CA MET A 151 5.76 -4.91 21.29
C MET A 151 4.30 -4.82 21.79
N VAL A 152 3.57 -5.93 21.75
CA VAL A 152 2.15 -5.95 22.15
C VAL A 152 2.02 -5.72 23.66
N LYS A 153 2.93 -6.30 24.47
CA LYS A 153 2.94 -6.10 25.91
C LYS A 153 3.17 -4.63 26.28
N TRP A 154 4.11 -3.95 25.62
CA TRP A 154 4.40 -2.53 25.90
C TRP A 154 3.18 -1.63 25.70
N GLY A 155 2.43 -1.83 24.62
CA GLY A 155 1.21 -1.06 24.37
C GLY A 155 0.06 -1.44 25.31
N THR A 156 -0.12 -2.73 25.59
CA THR A 156 -1.19 -3.19 26.49
C THR A 156 -0.94 -2.82 27.96
N ASP A 157 0.30 -2.83 28.45
CA ASP A 157 0.65 -2.39 29.80
C ASP A 157 0.26 -0.91 30.02
N TRP A 158 0.51 -0.06 29.02
CA TRP A 158 0.07 1.33 29.09
C TRP A 158 -1.43 1.48 28.92
N LEU A 159 -2.08 0.69 28.07
CA LEU A 159 -3.53 0.75 27.92
C LEU A 159 -4.24 0.31 29.22
N ILE A 160 -3.68 -0.66 29.95
CA ILE A 160 -4.10 -1.03 31.32
C ILE A 160 -3.99 0.19 32.24
N ALA A 161 -2.86 0.91 32.22
CA ALA A 161 -2.68 2.12 33.01
C ALA A 161 -3.64 3.25 32.61
N ALA A 162 -3.92 3.41 31.31
CA ALA A 162 -4.87 4.36 30.77
C ALA A 162 -6.33 4.03 31.18
N HIS A 163 -6.67 2.75 31.31
CA HIS A 163 -7.94 2.27 31.87
C HIS A 163 -7.79 1.96 33.37
N SER A 164 -7.41 2.99 34.14
CA SER A 164 -7.14 2.86 35.58
C SER A 164 -8.37 2.59 36.44
N LYS A 165 -9.58 2.89 35.93
CA LYS A 165 -10.87 2.68 36.61
C LYS A 165 -11.93 2.21 35.61
N PRO A 166 -12.98 1.50 36.07
CA PRO A 166 -13.99 0.94 35.17
C PRO A 166 -14.76 1.96 34.31
N ASP A 167 -14.85 3.22 34.75
CA ASP A 167 -15.60 4.30 34.13
C ASP A 167 -14.71 5.45 33.61
N GLN A 168 -13.42 5.16 33.37
CA GLN A 168 -12.44 6.14 32.92
C GLN A 168 -11.44 5.51 31.95
N LEU A 169 -11.15 6.22 30.85
CA LEU A 169 -10.08 5.87 29.92
C LEU A 169 -9.31 7.13 29.55
N PHE A 170 -8.00 7.16 29.80
CA PHE A 170 -7.12 8.19 29.25
C PHE A 170 -6.98 8.00 27.74
N ILE A 171 -7.30 9.05 26.98
CA ILE A 171 -7.32 9.02 25.51
C ILE A 171 -6.14 9.77 24.89
N GLN A 172 -5.54 10.70 25.64
CA GLN A 172 -4.41 11.48 25.20
C GLN A 172 -3.50 11.88 26.35
N VAL A 173 -2.18 11.85 26.12
CA VAL A 173 -1.19 12.52 26.98
C VAL A 173 -0.28 13.38 26.12
N GLY A 174 -0.09 14.64 26.52
CA GLY A 174 0.60 15.66 25.73
C GLY A 174 -0.35 16.57 24.97
N SER A 175 0.17 17.69 24.46
CA SER A 175 -0.59 18.71 23.76
C SER A 175 -0.02 18.90 22.37
N SER A 176 -0.79 18.61 21.32
CA SER A 176 -0.34 18.82 19.94
C SER A 176 0.18 20.23 19.68
N GLN A 177 -0.31 21.26 20.38
CA GLN A 177 0.22 22.61 20.25
C GLN A 177 1.66 22.74 20.78
N ILE A 178 1.96 22.15 21.94
CA ILE A 178 3.26 22.22 22.60
C ILE A 178 4.24 21.26 21.91
N ASP A 179 3.80 20.03 21.70
CA ASP A 179 4.59 18.95 21.12
C ASP A 179 4.95 19.25 19.65
N ASN A 180 4.03 19.77 18.82
CA ASN A 180 4.35 20.11 17.42
C ASN A 180 5.21 21.39 17.29
N ALA A 181 5.28 22.22 18.33
CA ALA A 181 6.20 23.35 18.39
C ALA A 181 7.62 22.95 18.85
N TYR A 182 7.81 21.67 19.20
CA TYR A 182 9.08 21.10 19.59
C TYR A 182 9.64 20.21 18.50
N TRP A 183 10.93 20.36 18.25
CA TRP A 183 11.69 19.43 17.43
C TRP A 183 12.97 19.11 18.17
N GLY A 184 13.23 17.86 18.50
CA GLY A 184 14.40 17.47 19.26
C GLY A 184 14.41 15.99 19.64
N PRO A 185 15.29 15.57 20.55
CA PRO A 185 15.31 14.21 21.10
C PRO A 185 14.22 13.98 22.16
N ASP A 186 14.08 12.74 22.59
CA ASP A 186 13.14 12.32 23.65
C ASP A 186 13.53 12.78 25.07
N THR A 187 14.77 13.26 25.26
CA THR A 187 15.30 13.73 26.55
C THR A 187 14.86 15.13 26.94
N SER A 188 14.36 15.93 25.99
CA SER A 188 14.01 17.35 26.19
C SER A 188 12.57 17.68 25.80
N ILE A 189 11.67 16.69 25.87
CA ILE A 189 10.24 16.88 25.57
C ILE A 189 9.68 17.98 26.51
N PRO A 190 9.04 19.03 25.97
CA PRO A 190 8.54 20.15 26.76
C PRO A 190 7.34 19.78 27.65
N TYR A 191 7.16 20.58 28.71
CA TYR A 191 6.00 20.55 29.62
C TYR A 191 5.21 21.86 29.53
N PRO A 192 3.91 21.88 29.91
CA PRO A 192 3.13 20.79 30.49
C PRO A 192 2.73 19.70 29.47
N ARG A 193 2.57 18.47 29.97
CA ARG A 193 2.09 17.30 29.21
C ARG A 193 0.79 16.77 29.83
N PRO A 194 -0.34 17.47 29.62
CA PRO A 194 -1.61 17.15 30.27
C PRO A 194 -2.15 15.78 29.84
N ALA A 195 -2.80 15.08 30.77
CA ALA A 195 -3.52 13.84 30.49
C ALA A 195 -5.03 14.08 30.37
N TYR A 196 -5.59 13.69 29.23
CA TYR A 196 -7.01 13.84 28.89
C TYR A 196 -7.71 12.49 28.95
N ASP A 197 -8.83 12.43 29.67
CA ASP A 197 -9.66 11.24 29.81
C ASP A 197 -11.08 11.42 29.31
N ILE A 198 -11.66 10.32 28.85
CA ILE A 198 -13.11 10.14 28.78
C ILE A 198 -13.58 9.47 30.07
N ASN A 199 -14.77 9.84 30.51
CA ASN A 199 -15.40 9.34 31.72
C ASN A 199 -16.92 9.45 31.62
N ALA A 200 -17.65 9.10 32.68
CA ALA A 200 -19.11 9.13 32.72
C ALA A 200 -19.74 10.50 32.34
N THR A 201 -19.02 11.62 32.46
CA THR A 201 -19.51 12.96 32.08
C THR A 201 -19.03 13.42 30.70
N ALA A 202 -17.79 13.11 30.35
CA ALA A 202 -17.19 13.36 29.05
C ALA A 202 -17.00 12.03 28.31
N HIS A 203 -18.11 11.49 27.79
CA HIS A 203 -18.15 10.14 27.22
C HIS A 203 -17.47 10.03 25.86
N GLY A 204 -16.91 8.86 25.54
CA GLY A 204 -16.29 8.54 24.26
C GLY A 204 -16.42 7.05 23.91
N THR A 205 -17.48 6.71 23.20
CA THR A 205 -17.83 5.33 22.81
C THR A 205 -16.83 4.75 21.82
N ASP A 206 -16.41 5.54 20.84
CA ASP A 206 -15.45 5.18 19.80
C ASP A 206 -14.13 4.66 20.39
N VAL A 207 -13.42 5.49 21.15
CA VAL A 207 -12.10 5.14 21.69
C VAL A 207 -12.20 4.02 22.73
N ALA A 208 -13.27 3.99 23.53
CA ALA A 208 -13.49 2.93 24.52
C ALA A 208 -13.78 1.57 23.87
N ALA A 209 -14.61 1.53 22.83
CA ALA A 209 -14.92 0.29 22.12
C ALA A 209 -13.71 -0.23 21.32
N ASP A 210 -12.88 0.66 20.77
CA ASP A 210 -11.64 0.26 20.09
C ASP A 210 -10.57 -0.24 21.08
N ALA A 211 -10.44 0.40 22.24
CA ALA A 211 -9.60 -0.12 23.33
C ALA A 211 -10.04 -1.52 23.79
N ALA A 212 -11.34 -1.81 23.81
CA ALA A 212 -11.84 -3.15 24.08
C ALA A 212 -11.39 -4.17 23.03
N ALA A 213 -11.40 -3.78 21.74
CA ALA A 213 -10.91 -4.62 20.66
C ALA A 213 -9.42 -4.95 20.87
N ALA A 214 -8.60 -3.93 21.14
CA ALA A 214 -7.17 -4.08 21.40
C ALA A 214 -6.87 -5.03 22.57
N PHE A 215 -7.58 -4.88 23.69
CA PHE A 215 -7.43 -5.79 24.83
C PHE A 215 -7.86 -7.21 24.49
N ALA A 216 -9.03 -7.39 23.88
CA ALA A 216 -9.58 -8.70 23.58
C ALA A 216 -8.74 -9.47 22.55
N SER A 217 -8.28 -8.81 21.47
CA SER A 217 -7.39 -9.44 20.49
C SER A 217 -6.04 -9.79 21.10
N SER A 218 -5.46 -8.91 21.91
CA SER A 218 -4.18 -9.15 22.57
C SER A 218 -4.29 -10.32 23.55
N ALA A 219 -5.40 -10.42 24.30
CA ALA A 219 -5.62 -11.53 25.22
C ALA A 219 -5.61 -12.90 24.53
N ILE A 220 -6.16 -13.01 23.32
CA ILE A 220 -6.08 -14.23 22.50
C ILE A 220 -4.61 -14.55 22.20
N LEU A 221 -3.83 -13.56 21.77
CA LEU A 221 -2.42 -13.75 21.45
C LEU A 221 -1.61 -14.23 22.67
N PHE A 222 -1.77 -13.58 23.83
CA PHE A 222 -1.07 -13.98 25.06
C PHE A 222 -1.45 -15.38 25.54
N ARG A 223 -2.75 -15.69 25.53
CA ARG A 223 -3.25 -16.99 25.97
C ARG A 223 -2.82 -18.12 25.03
N ASP A 224 -2.99 -17.94 23.73
CA ASP A 224 -2.95 -19.04 22.77
C ASP A 224 -1.57 -19.20 22.10
N PHE A 225 -0.70 -18.17 22.13
CA PHE A 225 0.58 -18.18 21.42
C PHE A 225 1.80 -17.84 22.30
N PHE A 226 1.63 -17.08 23.39
CA PHE A 226 2.73 -16.77 24.32
C PHE A 226 2.71 -17.58 25.62
N ASP A 227 1.73 -18.46 25.81
CA ASP A 227 1.58 -19.27 27.03
C ASP A 227 1.47 -18.41 28.32
N ASP A 228 0.77 -17.27 28.24
CA ASP A 228 0.51 -16.37 29.37
C ASP A 228 -1.01 -16.16 29.59
N PRO A 229 -1.71 -17.19 30.11
CA PRO A 229 -3.15 -17.10 30.37
C PRO A 229 -3.51 -16.12 31.51
N ASP A 230 -2.59 -15.87 32.45
CA ASP A 230 -2.83 -14.97 33.58
C ASP A 230 -2.87 -13.51 33.10
N TYR A 231 -1.91 -13.09 32.27
CA TYR A 231 -1.96 -11.78 31.64
C TYR A 231 -3.13 -11.66 30.67
N ALA A 232 -3.45 -12.72 29.93
CA ALA A 232 -4.65 -12.72 29.07
C ALA A 232 -5.95 -12.48 29.85
N GLU A 233 -6.11 -13.03 31.05
CA GLU A 233 -7.30 -12.79 31.89
C GLU A 233 -7.37 -11.34 32.40
N ILE A 234 -6.22 -10.70 32.69
CA ILE A 234 -6.15 -9.27 32.99
C ILE A 234 -6.66 -8.47 31.78
N LEU A 235 -6.17 -8.77 30.58
CA LEU A 235 -6.60 -8.11 29.36
C LEU A 235 -8.09 -8.33 29.07
N ILE A 236 -8.63 -9.55 29.25
CA ILE A 236 -10.07 -9.83 29.09
C ILE A 236 -10.90 -9.02 30.10
N THR A 237 -10.44 -8.91 31.34
CA THR A 237 -11.12 -8.12 32.39
C THR A 237 -11.21 -6.64 31.98
N HIS A 238 -10.09 -6.08 31.49
CA HIS A 238 -10.07 -4.71 30.96
C HIS A 238 -10.96 -4.57 29.72
N ALA A 239 -10.90 -5.50 28.77
CA ALA A 239 -11.73 -5.50 27.55
C ALA A 239 -13.23 -5.43 27.87
N ILE A 240 -13.69 -6.30 28.78
CA ILE A 240 -15.09 -6.35 29.20
C ILE A 240 -15.48 -5.05 29.92
N SER A 241 -14.63 -4.56 30.82
CA SER A 241 -14.90 -3.34 31.57
C SER A 241 -15.01 -2.12 30.66
N VAL A 242 -14.05 -1.89 29.77
CA VAL A 242 -14.01 -0.71 28.89
C VAL A 242 -15.09 -0.76 27.80
N TYR A 243 -15.47 -1.94 27.32
CA TYR A 243 -16.60 -2.09 26.40
C TYR A 243 -17.94 -1.80 27.08
N ASN A 244 -18.13 -2.30 28.32
CA ASN A 244 -19.31 -1.94 29.10
C ASN A 244 -19.36 -0.43 29.35
N PHE A 245 -18.22 0.20 29.62
CA PHE A 245 -18.12 1.65 29.70
C PHE A 245 -18.54 2.31 28.38
N ALA A 246 -18.04 1.87 27.22
CA ALA A 246 -18.41 2.43 25.92
C ALA A 246 -19.94 2.51 25.70
N GLU A 247 -20.69 1.52 26.20
CA GLU A 247 -22.15 1.38 26.06
C GLU A 247 -22.97 1.95 27.24
N ASN A 248 -22.36 2.33 28.38
CA ASN A 248 -23.11 2.64 29.61
C ASN A 248 -23.75 4.02 29.65
N ALA A 249 -23.53 4.85 28.63
CA ALA A 249 -24.05 6.20 28.50
C ALA A 249 -24.51 6.45 27.05
N THR A 250 -25.05 7.65 26.80
CA THR A 250 -25.41 8.08 25.44
C THR A 250 -24.20 7.95 24.52
N LEU A 251 -24.37 7.18 23.43
CA LEU A 251 -23.29 6.91 22.48
C LEU A 251 -22.77 8.22 21.88
N LYS A 252 -21.45 8.42 21.94
CA LYS A 252 -20.82 9.68 21.55
C LYS A 252 -19.39 9.46 21.07
N VAL A 253 -19.01 10.18 20.03
CA VAL A 253 -17.61 10.25 19.57
C VAL A 253 -16.83 11.14 20.54
N ALA A 254 -15.68 10.67 21.04
CA ALA A 254 -14.91 11.36 22.07
C ALA A 254 -14.62 12.83 21.68
N SER A 255 -14.23 13.09 20.43
CA SER A 255 -13.87 14.43 19.93
C SER A 255 -15.00 15.48 20.03
N THR A 256 -16.26 15.06 20.13
CA THR A 256 -17.42 15.95 20.27
C THR A 256 -17.71 16.37 21.73
N GLY A 257 -16.88 15.95 22.68
CA GLY A 257 -16.88 16.38 24.08
C GLY A 257 -16.28 17.77 24.30
N SER A 258 -16.74 18.49 25.31
CA SER A 258 -16.22 19.83 25.65
C SER A 258 -14.78 19.82 26.24
N SER A 259 -14.27 18.66 26.66
CA SER A 259 -12.93 18.47 27.23
C SER A 259 -11.89 17.91 26.24
N THR A 260 -12.30 17.59 25.00
CA THR A 260 -11.51 16.85 24.00
C THR A 260 -11.20 17.68 22.75
N ALA A 261 -11.43 19.00 22.79
CA ALA A 261 -11.29 19.93 21.65
C ALA A 261 -9.84 20.04 21.09
N SER A 262 -8.88 19.29 21.65
CA SER A 262 -7.49 19.19 21.20
C SER A 262 -7.07 17.76 20.83
N TYR A 263 -8.04 16.87 20.55
CA TYR A 263 -7.77 15.48 20.16
C TYR A 263 -7.22 15.40 18.74
N GLY A 264 -5.94 15.03 18.61
CA GLY A 264 -5.23 14.98 17.33
C GLY A 264 -5.72 13.91 16.35
N TYR A 265 -6.41 12.86 16.82
CA TYR A 265 -6.95 11.77 16.01
C TYR A 265 -8.48 11.71 16.08
N SER A 266 -9.16 12.61 15.39
CA SER A 266 -10.63 12.63 15.44
C SER A 266 -11.25 11.43 14.72
N SER A 267 -12.04 10.64 15.43
CA SER A 267 -12.87 9.59 14.85
C SER A 267 -14.10 10.20 14.16
N SER A 268 -14.47 9.63 13.01
CA SER A 268 -15.66 9.95 12.24
C SER A 268 -16.92 9.29 12.80
N SER A 269 -16.79 8.19 13.54
CA SER A 269 -17.92 7.36 13.98
C SER A 269 -17.55 6.42 15.13
N TYR A 270 -18.53 6.07 15.97
CA TYR A 270 -18.43 4.99 16.95
C TYR A 270 -19.08 3.67 16.48
N ASN A 271 -19.81 3.70 15.36
CA ASN A 271 -20.67 2.59 14.92
C ASN A 271 -19.86 1.32 14.67
N ASP A 272 -18.82 1.46 13.87
CA ASP A 272 -17.89 0.42 13.48
C ASP A 272 -17.05 -0.08 14.67
N LYS A 273 -16.68 0.81 15.60
CA LYS A 273 -15.88 0.46 16.80
C LYS A 273 -16.69 -0.43 17.75
N LEU A 274 -17.99 -0.15 17.91
CA LEU A 274 -18.88 -1.00 18.72
C LEU A 274 -18.99 -2.41 18.14
N VAL A 275 -19.11 -2.54 16.82
CA VAL A 275 -19.14 -3.85 16.16
C VAL A 275 -17.79 -4.55 16.30
N TYR A 276 -16.69 -3.85 16.01
CA TYR A 276 -15.34 -4.41 16.07
C TYR A 276 -14.97 -4.90 17.47
N GLY A 277 -15.20 -4.08 18.50
CA GLY A 277 -14.97 -4.46 19.90
C GLY A 277 -15.81 -5.67 20.34
N ALA A 278 -17.07 -5.75 19.93
CA ALA A 278 -17.92 -6.91 20.22
C ALA A 278 -17.45 -8.19 19.52
N LEU A 279 -17.00 -8.10 18.26
CA LEU A 279 -16.47 -9.27 17.54
C LEU A 279 -15.22 -9.82 18.22
N TRP A 280 -14.31 -8.94 18.65
CA TRP A 280 -13.12 -9.36 19.39
C TRP A 280 -13.44 -9.93 20.77
N LEU A 281 -14.36 -9.31 21.52
CA LEU A 281 -14.84 -9.87 22.79
C LEU A 281 -15.48 -11.26 22.60
N TYR A 282 -16.23 -11.45 21.53
CA TYR A 282 -16.74 -12.77 21.19
C TYR A 282 -15.60 -13.77 20.92
N ARG A 283 -14.62 -13.43 20.06
CA ARG A 283 -13.46 -14.31 19.79
C ARG A 283 -12.67 -14.62 21.07
N ALA A 284 -12.49 -13.64 21.95
CA ALA A 284 -11.69 -13.79 23.17
C ALA A 284 -12.39 -14.61 24.25
N THR A 285 -13.72 -14.50 24.38
CA THR A 285 -14.49 -15.07 25.51
C THR A 285 -15.42 -16.21 25.14
N SER A 286 -15.69 -16.42 23.84
CA SER A 286 -16.72 -17.32 23.32
C SER A 286 -18.15 -17.04 23.84
N LYS A 287 -18.40 -15.88 24.46
CA LYS A 287 -19.74 -15.51 24.95
C LYS A 287 -20.59 -14.97 23.80
N VAL A 288 -21.60 -15.76 23.39
CA VAL A 288 -22.49 -15.46 22.25
C VAL A 288 -23.16 -14.09 22.34
N GLN A 289 -23.41 -13.57 23.55
CA GLN A 289 -23.97 -12.23 23.75
C GLN A 289 -23.20 -11.13 23.01
N TYR A 290 -21.87 -11.26 22.86
CA TYR A 290 -21.07 -10.28 22.14
C TYR A 290 -21.23 -10.41 20.62
N LEU A 291 -21.37 -11.63 20.11
CA LEU A 291 -21.70 -11.84 18.68
C LEU A 291 -23.09 -11.27 18.35
N ASP A 292 -24.06 -11.49 19.22
CA ASP A 292 -25.41 -10.92 19.07
C ASP A 292 -25.36 -9.39 19.07
N LYS A 293 -24.58 -8.78 19.98
CA LYS A 293 -24.35 -7.33 19.99
C LYS A 293 -23.72 -6.83 18.68
N ALA A 294 -22.65 -7.48 18.21
CA ALA A 294 -21.99 -7.10 16.96
C ALA A 294 -22.96 -7.11 15.77
N ILE A 295 -23.75 -8.17 15.61
CA ILE A 295 -24.72 -8.29 14.52
C ILE A 295 -25.85 -7.25 14.66
N ASN A 296 -26.34 -7.03 15.88
CA ASN A 296 -27.39 -6.04 16.13
C ASN A 296 -26.90 -4.62 15.79
N TYR A 297 -25.70 -4.24 16.23
CA TYR A 297 -25.11 -2.95 15.91
C TYR A 297 -24.81 -2.80 14.42
N TYR A 298 -24.25 -3.83 13.77
CA TYR A 298 -24.00 -3.82 12.33
C TYR A 298 -25.26 -3.51 11.53
N ASN A 299 -26.38 -4.15 11.87
CA ASN A 299 -27.68 -3.92 11.24
C ASN A 299 -28.28 -2.57 11.61
N GLN A 300 -28.23 -2.19 12.90
CA GLN A 300 -28.74 -0.91 13.40
C GLN A 300 -28.06 0.28 12.71
N PHE A 301 -26.75 0.19 12.50
CA PHE A 301 -25.94 1.24 11.89
C PHE A 301 -25.81 1.11 10.36
N GLN A 302 -26.47 0.13 9.76
CA GLN A 302 -26.53 -0.08 8.30
C GLN A 302 -25.14 -0.20 7.64
N MET A 303 -24.18 -0.84 8.32
CA MET A 303 -22.77 -0.87 7.90
C MET A 303 -22.49 -1.58 6.57
N HIS A 304 -23.44 -2.38 6.08
CA HIS A 304 -23.33 -3.14 4.84
C HIS A 304 -22.92 -2.32 3.61
N ASP A 305 -23.38 -1.08 3.48
CA ASP A 305 -23.18 -0.30 2.26
C ASP A 305 -21.86 0.47 2.20
N SER A 306 -21.00 0.39 3.23
CA SER A 306 -19.72 1.11 3.23
C SER A 306 -18.85 0.72 2.03
N SER A 307 -18.26 1.74 1.42
CA SER A 307 -17.27 1.64 0.34
C SER A 307 -15.96 2.33 0.69
N ARG A 308 -15.83 2.84 1.93
CA ARG A 308 -14.60 3.46 2.43
C ARG A 308 -13.59 2.38 2.78
N VAL A 309 -12.33 2.62 2.42
CA VAL A 309 -11.21 1.76 2.83
C VAL A 309 -11.08 1.75 4.34
N PHE A 310 -10.78 0.58 4.92
CA PHE A 310 -10.66 0.48 6.36
C PHE A 310 -9.34 1.07 6.87
N SER A 311 -9.36 1.63 8.07
CA SER A 311 -8.24 2.30 8.73
C SER A 311 -8.49 2.37 10.24
N TRP A 312 -7.65 3.10 10.97
CA TRP A 312 -7.92 3.43 12.38
C TRP A 312 -9.24 4.20 12.57
N ASP A 313 -9.74 4.88 11.53
CA ASP A 313 -10.96 5.68 11.57
C ASP A 313 -12.20 4.95 11.02
N ASP A 314 -12.08 4.00 10.09
CA ASP A 314 -13.22 3.19 9.62
C ASP A 314 -12.87 1.71 9.68
N GLN A 315 -13.57 0.96 10.52
CA GLN A 315 -13.31 -0.47 10.76
C GLN A 315 -14.38 -1.36 10.11
N THR A 316 -15.22 -0.82 9.23
CA THR A 316 -16.31 -1.57 8.61
C THR A 316 -15.80 -2.75 7.79
N GLY A 317 -14.75 -2.54 7.00
CA GLY A 317 -14.13 -3.59 6.19
C GLY A 317 -13.63 -4.77 7.03
N VAL A 318 -12.95 -4.49 8.14
CA VAL A 318 -12.44 -5.53 9.03
C VAL A 318 -13.55 -6.25 9.80
N CYS A 319 -14.65 -5.56 10.13
CA CYS A 319 -15.84 -6.21 10.71
C CYS A 319 -16.44 -7.25 9.76
N ASN A 320 -16.55 -6.94 8.47
CA ASN A 320 -17.05 -7.87 7.44
C ASN A 320 -16.17 -9.13 7.35
N ILE A 321 -14.85 -8.94 7.31
CA ILE A 321 -13.88 -10.04 7.25
C ILE A 321 -13.97 -10.90 8.51
N LEU A 322 -13.99 -10.31 9.71
CA LEU A 322 -14.09 -11.04 10.97
C LEU A 322 -15.40 -11.85 11.06
N LEU A 323 -16.52 -11.27 10.65
CA LEU A 323 -17.80 -11.99 10.60
C LEU A 323 -17.75 -13.17 9.63
N ALA A 324 -17.15 -12.99 8.44
CA ALA A 324 -16.96 -14.09 7.51
C ALA A 324 -16.09 -15.21 8.09
N GLN A 325 -15.01 -14.86 8.79
CA GLN A 325 -14.14 -15.83 9.49
C GLN A 325 -14.90 -16.58 10.59
N ILE A 326 -15.67 -15.87 11.44
CA ILE A 326 -16.46 -16.46 12.53
C ILE A 326 -17.51 -17.47 12.00
N PHE A 327 -18.16 -17.16 10.89
CA PHE A 327 -19.23 -17.99 10.33
C PHE A 327 -18.76 -19.03 9.30
N HIS A 328 -17.47 -19.06 8.95
CA HIS A 328 -16.95 -19.89 7.86
C HIS A 328 -17.31 -21.38 8.00
N TYR A 329 -17.19 -21.95 9.20
CA TYR A 329 -17.40 -23.38 9.45
C TYR A 329 -18.85 -23.79 9.76
N GLN A 330 -19.79 -22.84 9.84
CA GLN A 330 -21.15 -23.15 10.31
C GLN A 330 -22.08 -23.75 9.25
N SER A 331 -21.69 -23.72 7.96
CA SER A 331 -22.46 -24.27 6.82
C SER A 331 -23.95 -23.88 6.84
N ASN A 332 -24.26 -22.61 7.16
CA ASN A 332 -25.64 -22.12 7.29
C ASN A 332 -25.84 -20.81 6.50
N ALA A 333 -27.04 -20.22 6.59
CA ALA A 333 -27.35 -18.97 5.88
C ALA A 333 -26.41 -17.81 6.25
N ASN A 334 -25.93 -17.76 7.50
CA ASN A 334 -24.99 -16.73 7.95
C ASN A 334 -23.60 -16.90 7.30
N THR A 335 -23.15 -18.12 7.05
CA THR A 335 -21.92 -18.37 6.28
C THR A 335 -22.00 -17.73 4.89
N THR A 336 -23.11 -17.93 4.18
CA THR A 336 -23.30 -17.33 2.85
C THR A 336 -23.44 -15.80 2.93
N LEU A 337 -24.16 -15.29 3.93
CA LEU A 337 -24.34 -13.85 4.15
C LEU A 337 -23.00 -13.15 4.36
N TRP A 338 -22.25 -13.52 5.39
CA TRP A 338 -21.05 -12.79 5.78
C TRP A 338 -19.90 -12.94 4.79
N ARG A 339 -19.80 -14.11 4.14
CA ARG A 339 -18.89 -14.29 3.01
C ARG A 339 -19.24 -13.35 1.85
N GLY A 340 -20.54 -13.19 1.54
CA GLY A 340 -21.02 -12.26 0.53
C GLY A 340 -20.76 -10.80 0.88
N GLU A 341 -20.95 -10.40 2.13
CA GLU A 341 -20.68 -9.04 2.62
C GLU A 341 -19.19 -8.68 2.55
N ALA A 342 -18.31 -9.59 3.00
CA ALA A 342 -16.86 -9.41 2.91
C ALA A 342 -16.38 -9.33 1.46
N GLU A 343 -16.85 -10.21 0.57
CA GLU A 343 -16.54 -10.15 -0.86
C GLU A 343 -17.06 -8.89 -1.50
N ARG A 344 -18.29 -8.46 -1.22
CA ARG A 344 -18.84 -7.23 -1.78
C ARG A 344 -17.99 -6.03 -1.39
N TYR A 345 -17.55 -5.96 -0.15
CA TYR A 345 -16.66 -4.90 0.33
C TYR A 345 -15.30 -4.94 -0.38
N LEU A 346 -14.61 -6.09 -0.33
CA LEU A 346 -13.27 -6.24 -0.91
C LEU A 346 -13.26 -6.06 -2.44
N ASP A 347 -14.29 -6.57 -3.12
CA ASP A 347 -14.47 -6.38 -4.56
C ASP A 347 -14.67 -4.90 -4.89
N ARG A 348 -15.38 -4.10 -4.08
CA ARG A 348 -15.51 -2.65 -4.32
C ARG A 348 -14.19 -1.89 -4.17
N ILE A 349 -13.36 -2.27 -3.20
CA ILE A 349 -12.04 -1.65 -3.00
C ILE A 349 -11.09 -2.03 -4.14
N MET A 350 -11.09 -3.30 -4.56
CA MET A 350 -10.25 -3.80 -5.66
C MET A 350 -10.74 -3.31 -7.04
N MET A 351 -12.05 -3.35 -7.29
CA MET A 351 -12.71 -2.82 -8.48
C MET A 351 -12.97 -1.33 -8.28
N THR A 352 -11.91 -0.57 -8.40
CA THR A 352 -11.79 0.89 -8.17
C THR A 352 -12.93 1.76 -8.74
N ASN A 353 -13.66 1.32 -9.76
CA ASN A 353 -14.84 2.04 -10.25
C ASN A 353 -16.10 1.94 -9.36
N GLN A 354 -16.04 1.21 -8.24
CA GLN A 354 -17.17 0.97 -7.31
C GLN A 354 -16.90 1.48 -5.88
N SER A 355 -15.81 2.20 -5.66
CA SER A 355 -15.46 2.83 -4.39
C SER A 355 -14.89 4.23 -4.63
N ASN A 356 -14.44 4.90 -3.57
CA ASN A 356 -13.64 6.12 -3.67
C ASN A 356 -12.17 5.83 -4.03
N CYS A 357 -11.82 4.58 -4.32
CA CYS A 357 -10.46 4.16 -4.62
C CYS A 357 -10.17 4.06 -6.12
N SER A 358 -8.95 4.37 -6.52
CA SER A 358 -8.40 4.26 -7.87
C SER A 358 -6.99 3.69 -7.82
N LEU A 359 -6.43 3.30 -8.96
CA LEU A 359 -4.99 3.07 -9.06
C LEU A 359 -4.34 4.35 -9.59
N THR A 360 -3.20 4.75 -9.02
CA THR A 360 -2.31 5.75 -9.62
C THR A 360 -1.76 5.23 -10.94
N HIS A 361 -1.05 6.08 -11.71
CA HIS A 361 -0.40 5.64 -12.95
C HIS A 361 0.60 4.50 -12.70
N GLY A 362 1.32 4.57 -11.59
CA GLY A 362 2.26 3.56 -11.12
C GLY A 362 1.62 2.33 -10.48
N GLY A 363 0.29 2.28 -10.33
CA GLY A 363 -0.42 1.11 -9.81
C GLY A 363 -0.61 1.07 -8.28
N LEU A 364 -0.38 2.16 -7.56
CA LEU A 364 -0.69 2.27 -6.13
C LEU A 364 -2.19 2.46 -5.92
N LEU A 365 -2.77 1.73 -4.96
CA LEU A 365 -4.13 1.95 -4.50
C LEU A 365 -4.24 3.32 -3.81
N TRP A 366 -5.06 4.18 -4.40
CA TRP A 366 -5.32 5.53 -3.94
C TRP A 366 -6.80 5.71 -3.62
N CYS A 367 -7.16 5.93 -2.35
CA CYS A 367 -8.53 6.14 -1.91
C CYS A 367 -8.77 7.61 -1.58
N ASN A 368 -9.59 8.28 -2.39
CA ASN A 368 -9.89 9.70 -2.23
C ASN A 368 -10.57 9.99 -0.89
N GLY A 369 -9.94 10.83 -0.07
CA GLY A 369 -10.36 11.18 1.27
C GLY A 369 -9.44 10.60 2.35
N ASP A 370 -8.77 9.48 2.05
CA ASP A 370 -7.93 8.76 3.01
C ASP A 370 -6.43 8.82 2.59
N SER A 371 -6.11 8.57 1.32
CA SER A 371 -4.71 8.52 0.83
C SER A 371 -4.00 9.88 0.81
N GLN A 372 -4.72 10.99 0.90
CA GLN A 372 -4.14 12.34 1.00
C GLN A 372 -3.33 12.56 2.28
N SER A 373 -3.58 11.77 3.32
CA SER A 373 -2.89 11.87 4.62
C SER A 373 -1.82 10.78 4.80
N GLY A 374 -1.50 10.04 3.74
CA GLY A 374 -0.62 8.87 3.74
C GLY A 374 -1.19 7.80 2.81
N SER A 375 -0.60 7.63 1.63
CA SER A 375 -1.09 6.72 0.60
C SER A 375 -0.69 5.26 0.84
N LEU A 376 0.54 5.00 1.28
CA LEU A 376 1.05 3.65 1.53
C LEU A 376 0.35 2.93 2.69
N PRO A 377 0.05 3.56 3.84
CA PRO A 377 -0.71 2.94 4.93
C PRO A 377 -2.08 2.43 4.46
N ILE A 378 -2.77 3.21 3.63
CA ILE A 378 -4.09 2.84 3.07
C ILE A 378 -3.99 1.64 2.13
N ALA A 379 -2.97 1.60 1.28
CA ALA A 379 -2.69 0.44 0.45
C ALA A 379 -2.37 -0.79 1.32
N LEU A 380 -1.54 -0.64 2.35
CA LEU A 380 -1.17 -1.71 3.27
C LEU A 380 -2.34 -2.24 4.09
N TYR A 381 -3.24 -1.37 4.59
CA TYR A 381 -4.48 -1.81 5.22
C TYR A 381 -5.28 -2.69 4.26
N SER A 382 -5.48 -2.23 3.03
CA SER A 382 -6.20 -3.02 2.02
C SER A 382 -5.54 -4.38 1.74
N VAL A 383 -4.21 -4.40 1.55
CA VAL A 383 -3.42 -5.64 1.40
C VAL A 383 -3.66 -6.60 2.56
N PHE A 384 -3.59 -6.11 3.79
CA PHE A 384 -3.82 -6.91 4.98
C PHE A 384 -5.22 -7.56 4.93
N GLY A 385 -6.25 -6.80 4.58
CA GLY A 385 -7.62 -7.31 4.46
C GLY A 385 -7.80 -8.35 3.36
N PHE A 386 -7.21 -8.10 2.19
CA PHE A 386 -7.21 -9.06 1.08
C PHE A 386 -6.54 -10.38 1.46
N LEU A 387 -5.37 -10.32 2.10
CA LEU A 387 -4.66 -11.51 2.55
C LEU A 387 -5.42 -12.26 3.64
N MET A 388 -5.96 -11.53 4.64
CA MET A 388 -6.78 -12.08 5.72
C MET A 388 -8.01 -12.84 5.22
N TYR A 389 -8.60 -12.38 4.13
CA TYR A 389 -9.80 -12.97 3.56
C TYR A 389 -9.53 -14.01 2.46
N SER A 390 -8.37 -13.97 1.81
CA SER A 390 -8.08 -14.76 0.60
C SER A 390 -8.35 -16.27 0.74
N THR A 391 -8.12 -16.86 1.91
CA THR A 391 -8.37 -18.28 2.22
C THR A 391 -9.85 -18.60 2.43
N TYR A 392 -10.67 -17.59 2.69
CA TYR A 392 -12.11 -17.69 2.94
C TYR A 392 -12.97 -17.36 1.71
N ALA A 393 -12.34 -16.91 0.62
CA ALA A 393 -13.00 -16.51 -0.62
C ALA A 393 -13.87 -17.64 -1.21
N SER A 394 -15.02 -17.26 -1.78
CA SER A 394 -16.01 -18.18 -2.33
C SER A 394 -15.52 -18.98 -3.54
N THR A 395 -14.51 -18.48 -4.25
CA THR A 395 -13.88 -19.16 -5.39
C THR A 395 -12.36 -19.00 -5.39
N THR A 396 -11.67 -19.93 -6.05
CA THR A 396 -10.22 -19.85 -6.26
C THR A 396 -9.84 -18.61 -7.08
N GLU A 397 -10.66 -18.21 -8.05
CA GLU A 397 -10.42 -17.02 -8.86
C GLU A 397 -10.40 -15.75 -8.00
N LYS A 398 -11.35 -15.61 -7.07
CA LYS A 398 -11.36 -14.48 -6.12
C LYS A 398 -10.17 -14.54 -5.17
N SER A 399 -9.87 -15.71 -4.61
CA SER A 399 -8.69 -15.91 -3.76
C SER A 399 -7.42 -15.44 -4.46
N ASN A 400 -7.23 -15.85 -5.71
CA ASN A 400 -6.08 -15.46 -6.52
C ASN A 400 -6.09 -13.97 -6.88
N ALA A 401 -7.26 -13.38 -7.19
CA ALA A 401 -7.37 -11.95 -7.45
C ALA A 401 -6.92 -11.11 -6.25
N TYR A 402 -7.39 -11.44 -5.05
CA TYR A 402 -6.97 -10.76 -3.81
C TYR A 402 -5.49 -10.91 -3.52
N LYS A 403 -4.93 -12.12 -3.71
CA LYS A 403 -3.48 -12.37 -3.54
C LYS A 403 -2.64 -11.62 -4.58
N ASN A 404 -3.06 -11.60 -5.83
CA ASN A 404 -2.34 -10.91 -6.91
C ASN A 404 -2.39 -9.38 -6.75
N PHE A 405 -3.54 -8.83 -6.37
CA PHE A 405 -3.65 -7.41 -6.03
C PHE A 405 -2.77 -7.07 -4.82
N SER A 406 -2.78 -7.92 -3.80
CA SER A 406 -1.89 -7.77 -2.64
C SER A 406 -0.42 -7.76 -3.03
N ALA A 407 -0.01 -8.66 -3.94
CA ALA A 407 1.35 -8.71 -4.45
C ALA A 407 1.74 -7.45 -5.23
N SER A 408 0.85 -6.87 -6.05
CA SER A 408 1.17 -5.64 -6.79
C SER A 408 1.42 -4.45 -5.89
N GLN A 409 0.65 -4.31 -4.81
CA GLN A 409 0.84 -3.21 -3.84
C GLN A 409 2.13 -3.39 -3.02
N ILE A 410 2.49 -4.63 -2.70
CA ILE A 410 3.75 -4.92 -2.01
C ILE A 410 4.97 -4.76 -2.93
N ASP A 411 4.84 -5.14 -4.20
CA ASP A 411 5.86 -4.86 -5.20
C ASP A 411 6.04 -3.34 -5.38
N TYR A 412 4.95 -2.56 -5.40
CA TYR A 412 5.01 -1.09 -5.42
C TYR A 412 5.78 -0.53 -4.22
N LEU A 413 5.47 -1.00 -3.00
CA LEU A 413 6.17 -0.61 -1.77
C LEU A 413 7.69 -0.88 -1.84
N PHE A 414 8.08 -1.94 -2.56
CA PHE A 414 9.47 -2.41 -2.69
C PHE A 414 10.21 -1.94 -3.95
N GLY A 415 9.67 -0.94 -4.66
CA GLY A 415 10.39 -0.29 -5.76
C GLY A 415 9.81 -0.55 -7.14
N ALA A 416 8.78 -1.39 -7.30
CA ALA A 416 8.03 -1.48 -8.55
C ALA A 416 7.06 -0.29 -8.69
N ASN A 417 7.61 0.91 -8.65
CA ASN A 417 6.92 2.18 -8.76
C ASN A 417 7.69 3.12 -9.69
N PRO A 418 7.05 4.17 -10.24
CA PRO A 418 7.68 5.06 -11.23
C PRO A 418 8.99 5.72 -10.78
N MET A 419 9.21 5.84 -9.46
CA MET A 419 10.41 6.45 -8.89
C MET A 419 11.49 5.44 -8.46
N ASN A 420 11.23 4.13 -8.58
CA ASN A 420 12.10 3.05 -8.11
C ASN A 420 12.51 3.19 -6.62
N ILE A 421 11.60 3.73 -5.79
CA ILE A 421 11.83 3.97 -4.36
C ILE A 421 11.39 2.76 -3.54
N PHE A 422 12.23 2.34 -2.59
CA PHE A 422 11.87 1.32 -1.61
C PHE A 422 11.36 2.01 -0.35
N TYR A 423 10.05 2.13 -0.17
CA TYR A 423 9.43 3.06 0.79
C TYR A 423 9.56 2.69 2.29
N ILE A 424 10.41 1.72 2.63
CA ILE A 424 10.78 1.41 4.01
C ILE A 424 12.08 2.13 4.33
N VAL A 425 12.09 2.92 5.40
CA VAL A 425 13.20 3.81 5.76
C VAL A 425 14.49 3.03 6.02
N SER A 426 15.58 3.48 5.38
CA SER A 426 16.96 3.05 5.63
C SER A 426 17.29 1.55 5.49
N VAL A 427 16.48 0.73 4.79
CA VAL A 427 16.76 -0.72 4.62
C VAL A 427 17.20 -1.14 3.23
N HIS A 428 17.14 -0.24 2.25
CA HIS A 428 17.51 -0.45 0.85
C HIS A 428 18.29 0.77 0.31
N PRO A 429 19.18 0.65 -0.70
CA PRO A 429 19.93 1.79 -1.24
C PRO A 429 19.05 2.96 -1.70
N ASN A 430 17.86 2.66 -2.23
CA ASN A 430 16.85 3.63 -2.69
C ASN A 430 15.77 3.92 -1.63
N SER A 431 16.01 3.59 -0.36
CA SER A 431 15.07 3.93 0.71
C SER A 431 15.08 5.42 1.02
N PRO A 432 13.94 5.98 1.48
CA PRO A 432 13.91 7.24 2.20
C PRO A 432 14.91 7.26 3.36
N LYS A 433 15.56 8.41 3.56
CA LYS A 433 16.56 8.63 4.61
C LYS A 433 16.16 9.75 5.56
N ASN A 434 15.16 10.56 5.21
CA ASN A 434 14.79 11.75 5.94
C ASN A 434 13.32 11.75 6.38
N PRO A 435 12.87 10.73 7.15
CA PRO A 435 11.51 10.72 7.66
C PRO A 435 11.25 11.93 8.57
N HIS A 436 10.00 12.40 8.61
CA HIS A 436 9.50 13.40 9.56
C HIS A 436 9.44 12.79 10.96
N HIS A 437 10.60 12.64 11.59
CA HIS A 437 10.71 12.04 12.92
C HIS A 437 11.77 12.76 13.75
N ALA A 438 11.34 13.52 14.76
CA ALA A 438 12.25 14.43 15.46
C ALA A 438 13.34 13.71 16.26
N GLY A 439 12.98 12.62 16.95
CA GLY A 439 13.95 11.82 17.71
C GLY A 439 15.02 11.19 16.82
N ALA A 440 14.67 10.82 15.59
CA ALA A 440 15.60 10.21 14.64
C ALA A 440 16.47 11.26 13.91
N HIS A 441 15.88 12.43 13.63
CA HIS A 441 16.56 13.53 12.94
C HIS A 441 17.87 13.92 13.64
N GLY A 442 17.80 14.16 14.96
CA GLY A 442 18.94 14.62 15.75
C GLY A 442 19.26 16.11 15.62
N GLY A 443 18.40 16.87 14.94
CA GLY A 443 18.33 18.34 15.01
C GLY A 443 17.38 18.80 16.10
N THR A 444 17.42 20.09 16.47
CA THR A 444 16.63 20.65 17.58
C THR A 444 15.85 21.92 17.23
N ASN A 445 15.72 22.24 15.94
CA ASN A 445 15.10 23.48 15.48
C ASN A 445 13.89 23.19 14.60
N VAL A 446 12.68 23.36 15.15
CA VAL A 446 11.42 23.12 14.42
C VAL A 446 11.26 24.04 13.21
N ALA A 447 11.88 25.23 13.23
CA ALA A 447 11.85 26.18 12.12
C ALA A 447 12.89 25.86 11.04
N ASN A 448 13.79 24.91 11.27
CA ASN A 448 14.80 24.48 10.29
C ASN A 448 15.02 22.95 10.37
N LEU A 449 14.16 22.20 9.68
CA LEU A 449 14.22 20.74 9.62
C LEU A 449 15.32 20.19 8.70
N SER A 450 16.08 21.07 8.05
CA SER A 450 17.23 20.74 7.19
C SER A 450 18.56 20.81 7.95
N ASP A 451 18.56 21.06 9.26
CA ASP A 451 19.76 21.06 10.09
C ASP A 451 19.66 20.05 11.26
N PRO A 452 20.46 18.96 11.22
CA PRO A 452 21.33 18.54 10.12
C PRO A 452 20.53 18.11 8.87
N ILE A 453 21.14 18.20 7.69
CA ILE A 453 20.48 17.78 6.44
C ILE A 453 20.06 16.31 6.51
N ASN A 454 20.99 15.46 6.97
CA ASN A 454 20.77 14.02 7.08
C ASN A 454 20.28 13.65 8.47
N THR A 455 19.34 12.71 8.52
CA THR A 455 18.94 12.02 9.76
C THR A 455 20.15 11.38 10.43
N ARG A 456 20.40 11.70 11.70
CA ARG A 456 21.54 11.14 12.46
C ARG A 456 21.32 9.70 12.90
N HIS A 457 20.07 9.32 13.10
CA HIS A 457 19.69 7.99 13.57
C HIS A 457 18.77 7.32 12.54
N PRO A 458 19.28 6.39 11.72
CA PRO A 458 18.46 5.67 10.77
C PRO A 458 17.28 4.98 11.47
N LEU A 459 16.06 5.35 11.09
CA LEU A 459 14.83 4.82 11.65
C LEU A 459 14.42 3.56 10.89
N TYR A 460 15.21 2.50 11.04
CA TYR A 460 15.03 1.25 10.31
C TYR A 460 13.62 0.70 10.46
N GLY A 461 13.02 0.31 9.33
CA GLY A 461 11.73 -0.41 9.29
C GLY A 461 10.49 0.47 9.27
N ALA A 462 10.62 1.78 9.46
CA ALA A 462 9.49 2.69 9.36
C ALA A 462 8.95 2.75 7.92
N VAL A 463 7.63 2.65 7.76
CA VAL A 463 6.93 2.90 6.50
C VAL A 463 6.62 4.39 6.43
N VAL A 464 7.01 5.07 5.35
CA VAL A 464 6.65 6.49 5.13
C VAL A 464 5.20 6.64 4.65
N GLY A 465 4.64 7.85 4.74
CA GLY A 465 3.31 8.15 4.22
C GLY A 465 3.13 7.83 2.73
N GLY A 466 4.17 8.08 1.92
CA GLY A 466 4.24 7.64 0.53
C GLY A 466 3.96 8.73 -0.50
N PRO A 467 3.95 8.38 -1.79
CA PRO A 467 3.84 9.34 -2.88
C PRO A 467 2.44 9.96 -2.95
N ASN A 468 2.34 11.09 -3.65
CA ASN A 468 1.05 11.67 -4.04
C ASN A 468 0.37 10.87 -5.18
N ILE A 469 -0.81 11.33 -5.61
CA ILE A 469 -1.63 10.65 -6.64
C ILE A 469 -0.93 10.48 -8.00
N ASN A 470 0.10 11.28 -8.28
CA ASN A 470 0.89 11.23 -9.51
C ASN A 470 2.17 10.38 -9.34
N ASP A 471 2.23 9.53 -8.30
CA ASP A 471 3.38 8.69 -7.97
C ASP A 471 4.66 9.48 -7.65
N SER A 472 4.53 10.78 -7.34
CA SER A 472 5.67 11.63 -7.00
C SER A 472 5.91 11.62 -5.49
N TYR A 473 7.17 11.39 -5.13
CA TYR A 473 7.69 11.36 -3.77
C TYR A 473 8.96 12.19 -3.64
N LEU A 474 9.03 13.03 -2.60
CA LEU A 474 10.24 13.75 -2.22
C LEU A 474 10.67 13.33 -0.82
N ASP A 475 11.92 12.89 -0.66
CA ASP A 475 12.52 12.54 0.65
C ASP A 475 12.87 13.81 1.45
N LEU A 476 11.84 14.60 1.76
CA LEU A 476 11.92 15.87 2.46
C LEU A 476 11.26 15.74 3.82
N ARG A 477 12.07 15.86 4.88
CA ARG A 477 11.61 15.83 6.27
C ARG A 477 10.49 16.82 6.56
N SER A 478 10.44 17.96 5.87
CA SER A 478 9.39 18.97 6.04
C SER A 478 8.08 18.64 5.33
N ASP A 479 8.07 17.65 4.44
CA ASP A 479 6.83 17.12 3.84
C ASP A 479 6.19 16.12 4.81
N VAL A 480 5.37 16.66 5.71
CA VAL A 480 4.65 15.92 6.76
C VAL A 480 3.58 14.97 6.22
N ILE A 481 3.30 14.96 4.92
CA ILE A 481 2.34 14.01 4.35
C ILE A 481 3.09 12.81 3.84
N GLN A 482 4.13 13.06 3.04
CA GLN A 482 4.83 11.99 2.33
C GLN A 482 5.89 11.32 3.21
N SER A 483 6.60 12.11 4.04
CA SER A 483 7.73 11.62 4.86
C SER A 483 7.34 11.26 6.30
N GLU A 484 6.07 11.42 6.68
CA GLU A 484 5.56 11.02 8.00
C GLU A 484 5.74 9.53 8.25
N VAL A 485 5.95 9.18 9.51
CA VAL A 485 6.02 7.80 9.98
C VAL A 485 5.18 7.69 11.25
N ALA A 486 4.33 6.67 11.34
CA ALA A 486 3.44 6.50 12.48
C ALA A 486 3.30 5.04 12.87
N LEU A 487 2.88 4.79 14.12
CA LEU A 487 2.66 3.44 14.63
C LEU A 487 1.67 2.66 13.75
N ASP A 488 0.61 3.32 13.30
CA ASP A 488 -0.46 2.71 12.49
C ASP A 488 0.00 2.39 11.06
N TYR A 489 0.91 3.18 10.49
CA TYR A 489 1.48 2.93 9.15
C TYR A 489 2.17 1.55 9.07
N ASN A 490 2.84 1.15 10.14
CA ASN A 490 3.51 -0.14 10.24
C ASN A 490 2.59 -1.30 10.67
N ALA A 491 1.37 -1.03 11.15
CA ALA A 491 0.56 -2.05 11.83
C ALA A 491 0.15 -3.20 10.89
N ALA A 492 -0.33 -2.85 9.68
CA ALA A 492 -0.62 -3.85 8.65
C ALA A 492 0.66 -4.48 8.10
N PHE A 493 1.69 -3.66 7.85
CA PHE A 493 2.98 -4.12 7.33
C PHE A 493 3.57 -5.24 8.16
N GLN A 494 3.48 -5.12 9.49
CA GLN A 494 3.93 -6.11 10.47
C GLN A 494 3.33 -7.50 10.22
N GLY A 495 2.01 -7.60 10.07
CA GLY A 495 1.33 -8.87 9.75
C GLY A 495 1.63 -9.35 8.33
N ILE A 496 1.66 -8.45 7.35
CA ILE A 496 1.93 -8.80 5.95
C ILE A 496 3.34 -9.40 5.81
N MET A 497 4.36 -8.84 6.46
CA MET A 497 5.70 -9.43 6.43
C MET A 497 5.72 -10.83 7.05
N ALA A 498 4.98 -11.07 8.14
CA ALA A 498 4.85 -12.41 8.70
C ALA A 498 4.19 -13.39 7.71
N TYR A 499 3.14 -12.96 6.98
CA TYR A 499 2.55 -13.73 5.90
C TYR A 499 3.58 -14.08 4.81
N TYR A 500 4.36 -13.10 4.34
CA TYR A 500 5.37 -13.34 3.31
C TYR A 500 6.50 -14.25 3.80
N VAL A 501 6.92 -14.15 5.07
CA VAL A 501 7.90 -15.09 5.66
C VAL A 501 7.39 -16.52 5.55
N ILE A 502 6.14 -16.80 5.93
CA ILE A 502 5.54 -18.15 5.82
C ILE A 502 5.56 -18.61 4.37
N ASN A 503 5.11 -17.76 3.45
CA ASN A 503 4.90 -18.12 2.05
C ASN A 503 6.17 -18.14 1.19
N THR A 504 7.31 -17.74 1.73
CA THR A 504 8.61 -17.77 1.02
C THR A 504 9.68 -18.50 1.82
N TYR A 505 9.28 -19.20 2.90
CA TYR A 505 10.19 -19.98 3.72
C TYR A 505 10.66 -21.22 2.97
N VAL A 506 11.98 -21.34 2.79
CA VAL A 506 12.63 -22.55 2.30
C VAL A 506 13.32 -23.22 3.50
N PRO A 507 12.92 -24.44 3.90
CA PRO A 507 13.57 -25.16 4.98
C PRO A 507 15.08 -25.33 4.68
N PRO A 508 15.97 -25.17 5.68
CA PRO A 508 17.39 -25.44 5.47
C PRO A 508 17.55 -26.85 4.91
N SER A 509 18.17 -26.98 3.73
CA SER A 509 18.45 -28.31 3.20
C SER A 509 19.29 -29.02 4.25
N THR A 510 18.79 -30.11 4.82
CA THR A 510 19.63 -30.98 5.64
C THR A 510 20.73 -31.46 4.71
N SER A 511 21.93 -30.90 4.84
CA SER A 511 23.12 -31.47 4.23
C SER A 511 23.13 -32.94 4.63
N PRO A 512 23.14 -33.91 3.71
CA PRO A 512 23.25 -35.30 4.11
C PRO A 512 24.55 -35.38 4.91
N SER A 513 24.43 -35.70 6.20
CA SER A 513 25.57 -36.12 7.01
C SER A 513 26.41 -37.08 6.16
N PRO A 514 27.75 -36.97 6.13
CA PRO A 514 28.56 -37.90 5.35
C PRO A 514 28.20 -39.30 5.82
N ASN A 515 27.41 -40.01 5.00
CA ASN A 515 26.90 -41.32 5.37
C ASN A 515 28.12 -42.19 5.68
N PRO A 516 28.16 -42.90 6.82
CA PRO A 516 29.03 -44.06 6.91
C PRO A 516 28.65 -45.00 5.75
N GLU A 517 29.65 -45.68 5.19
CA GLU A 517 29.52 -46.57 4.03
C GLU A 517 28.19 -47.34 4.00
N PRO A 518 27.57 -47.49 2.80
CA PRO A 518 26.21 -47.98 2.68
C PRO A 518 26.10 -49.43 3.17
N THR A 519 25.61 -49.62 4.39
CA THR A 519 24.93 -50.87 4.74
C THR A 519 23.53 -50.81 4.13
N SER A 520 23.39 -51.56 3.03
CA SER A 520 22.18 -51.95 2.30
C SER A 520 20.83 -51.66 2.99
N PRO A 521 19.88 -50.98 2.31
CA PRO A 521 18.52 -50.84 2.81
C PRO A 521 17.81 -52.20 2.79
N PHE A 522 17.08 -52.48 3.88
CA PHE A 522 16.17 -53.62 4.01
C PHE A 522 15.22 -53.68 2.80
N SER A 523 15.60 -54.50 1.83
CA SER A 523 14.77 -54.90 0.71
C SER A 523 13.98 -56.12 1.18
N ILE A 524 12.65 -56.07 1.21
CA ILE A 524 11.88 -57.32 1.20
C ILE A 524 11.92 -57.80 -0.25
N PRO A 525 12.62 -58.89 -0.58
CA PRO A 525 12.68 -59.36 -1.95
C PRO A 525 11.27 -59.81 -2.38
N ILE A 526 10.85 -59.39 -3.58
CA ILE A 526 9.57 -59.72 -4.22
C ILE A 526 9.33 -61.24 -4.30
N SER A 527 10.37 -62.05 -4.15
CA SER A 527 10.31 -63.50 -4.03
C SER A 527 9.54 -64.01 -2.79
N LYS A 528 9.32 -63.18 -1.77
CA LYS A 528 8.59 -63.55 -0.54
C LYS A 528 7.09 -63.18 -0.51
N LEU A 529 6.59 -62.47 -1.52
CA LEU A 529 5.16 -62.14 -1.63
C LEU A 529 4.36 -63.37 -2.10
N SER A 530 3.21 -63.62 -1.47
CA SER A 530 2.29 -64.67 -1.93
C SER A 530 1.74 -64.33 -3.32
N ASN A 531 1.34 -65.34 -4.11
CA ASN A 531 0.78 -65.11 -5.44
C ASN A 531 -0.45 -64.18 -5.41
N SER A 532 -1.24 -64.23 -4.33
CA SER A 532 -2.38 -63.34 -4.11
C SER A 532 -1.96 -61.87 -3.94
N GLN A 533 -0.87 -61.60 -3.22
CA GLN A 533 -0.37 -60.23 -3.02
C GLN A 533 0.24 -59.65 -4.30
N LYS A 534 0.96 -60.46 -5.07
CA LYS A 534 1.47 -60.06 -6.39
C LYS A 534 0.34 -59.72 -7.35
N LEU A 535 -0.72 -60.52 -7.34
CA LEU A 535 -1.90 -60.29 -8.19
C LEU A 535 -2.63 -59.00 -7.80
N ILE A 536 -2.76 -58.70 -6.49
CA ILE A 536 -3.38 -57.45 -6.01
C ILE A 536 -2.58 -56.23 -6.48
N ILE A 537 -1.26 -56.25 -6.34
CA ILE A 537 -0.38 -55.13 -6.76
C ILE A 537 -0.50 -54.91 -8.27
N ILE A 538 -0.43 -55.98 -9.08
CA ILE A 538 -0.61 -55.88 -10.53
C ILE A 538 -1.99 -55.34 -10.89
N THR A 539 -3.05 -55.79 -10.20
CA THR A 539 -4.42 -55.35 -10.47
C THR A 539 -4.60 -53.85 -10.17
N ILE A 540 -4.05 -53.37 -9.05
CA ILE A 540 -4.10 -51.95 -8.67
C ILE A 540 -3.31 -51.11 -9.66
N SER A 541 -2.08 -51.51 -10.00
CA SER A 541 -1.24 -50.77 -10.96
C SER A 541 -1.88 -50.70 -12.35
N CYS A 542 -2.47 -51.79 -12.83
CA CYS A 542 -3.22 -51.79 -14.10
C CYS A 542 -4.47 -50.91 -14.02
N GLY A 543 -5.19 -50.89 -12.90
CA GLY A 543 -6.36 -50.04 -12.70
C GLY A 543 -6.01 -48.55 -12.72
N VAL A 544 -4.95 -48.16 -12.02
CA VAL A 544 -4.44 -46.77 -12.01
C VAL A 544 -4.00 -46.36 -13.42
N PHE A 545 -3.27 -47.23 -14.12
CA PHE A 545 -2.84 -46.94 -15.49
C PHE A 545 -4.02 -46.78 -16.46
N LEU A 546 -5.06 -47.61 -16.32
CA LEU A 546 -6.27 -47.51 -17.14
C LEU A 546 -7.04 -46.21 -16.87
N LEU A 547 -7.13 -45.77 -15.60
CA LEU A 547 -7.78 -44.52 -15.22
C LEU A 547 -7.04 -43.30 -15.78
N LEU A 548 -5.70 -43.31 -15.74
CA LEU A 548 -4.89 -42.25 -16.34
C LEU A 548 -5.09 -42.20 -17.86
N LEU A 549 -5.12 -43.35 -18.54
CA LEU A 549 -5.39 -43.45 -19.98
C LEU A 549 -6.78 -42.92 -20.35
N ILE A 550 -7.82 -43.28 -19.59
CA ILE A 550 -9.18 -42.80 -19.81
C ILE A 550 -9.25 -41.28 -19.60
N SER A 551 -8.62 -40.76 -18.54
CA SER A 551 -8.55 -39.32 -18.27
C SER A 551 -7.86 -38.56 -19.41
N SER A 552 -6.72 -39.05 -19.91
CA SER A 552 -6.04 -38.45 -21.06
C SER A 552 -6.90 -38.44 -22.33
N ILE A 553 -7.67 -39.51 -22.60
CA ILE A 553 -8.59 -39.59 -23.74
C ILE A 553 -9.76 -38.59 -23.60
N ILE A 554 -10.30 -38.42 -22.40
CA ILE A 554 -11.37 -37.46 -22.12
C ILE A 554 -10.87 -36.03 -22.32
N ILE A 555 -9.70 -35.69 -21.77
CA ILE A 555 -9.06 -34.38 -21.93
C ILE A 555 -8.80 -34.10 -23.42
N TYR A 556 -8.28 -35.08 -24.16
CA TYR A 556 -8.04 -34.94 -25.60
C TYR A 556 -9.35 -34.67 -26.38
N LYS A 557 -10.43 -35.42 -26.10
CA LYS A 557 -11.73 -35.21 -26.75
C LYS A 557 -12.33 -33.85 -26.41
N TYR A 558 -12.17 -33.38 -25.17
CA TYR A 558 -12.67 -32.08 -24.74
C TYR A 558 -11.92 -30.94 -25.44
N ARG A 559 -10.58 -31.01 -25.48
CA ARG A 559 -9.73 -30.06 -26.23
C ARG A 559 -10.03 -30.06 -27.73
N HIS A 560 -10.25 -31.22 -28.34
CA HIS A 560 -10.61 -31.31 -29.76
C HIS A 560 -11.98 -30.69 -30.07
N LYS A 561 -12.95 -30.81 -29.16
CA LYS A 561 -14.27 -30.16 -29.28
C LYS A 561 -14.18 -28.63 -29.22
N ILE A 562 -13.40 -28.10 -28.26
CA ILE A 562 -13.15 -26.66 -28.13
C ILE A 562 -12.47 -26.13 -29.39
N PHE A 563 -11.45 -26.82 -29.89
CA PHE A 563 -10.73 -26.43 -31.09
C PHE A 563 -11.62 -26.42 -32.34
N LYS A 564 -12.52 -27.41 -32.52
CA LYS A 564 -13.51 -27.38 -33.61
C LYS A 564 -14.53 -26.24 -33.47
N SER A 565 -14.96 -25.93 -32.25
CA SER A 565 -15.86 -24.81 -32.00
C SER A 565 -15.20 -23.47 -32.34
N TYR A 566 -13.92 -23.33 -31.98
CA TYR A 566 -13.11 -22.15 -32.31
C TYR A 566 -12.97 -21.95 -33.83
N ILE A 567 -12.65 -23.00 -34.58
CA ILE A 567 -12.53 -22.92 -36.06
C ILE A 567 -13.88 -22.56 -36.72
N ASN A 568 -14.99 -23.14 -36.25
CA ASN A 568 -16.31 -22.84 -36.82
C ASN A 568 -16.74 -21.40 -36.53
N ASN A 569 -16.45 -20.87 -35.33
CA ASN A 569 -16.74 -19.47 -35.00
C ASN A 569 -15.88 -18.50 -35.82
N ARG A 570 -14.62 -18.84 -36.11
CA ARG A 570 -13.73 -18.03 -36.96
C ARG A 570 -14.20 -17.98 -38.42
N LYS A 571 -14.75 -19.07 -38.96
CA LYS A 571 -15.36 -19.07 -40.31
C LYS A 571 -16.62 -18.22 -40.37
N LYS A 572 -17.48 -18.32 -39.34
CA LYS A 572 -18.73 -17.56 -39.25
C LYS A 572 -18.48 -16.05 -39.12
N SER A 573 -17.41 -15.65 -38.43
CA SER A 573 -16.97 -14.24 -38.31
C SER A 573 -16.48 -13.67 -39.65
N LYS A 574 -15.72 -14.45 -40.45
CA LYS A 574 -15.28 -14.01 -41.79
C LYS A 574 -16.44 -13.83 -42.78
N ASP A 575 -17.47 -14.68 -42.71
CA ASP A 575 -18.67 -14.54 -43.55
C ASP A 575 -19.51 -13.31 -43.16
N LEU A 576 -19.48 -12.90 -41.88
CA LEU A 576 -20.15 -11.69 -41.37
C LEU A 576 -19.42 -10.39 -41.75
N GLU A 577 -18.08 -10.40 -41.77
CA GLU A 577 -17.28 -9.26 -42.28
C GLU A 577 -17.42 -9.07 -43.79
N GLY A 578 -17.53 -10.15 -44.56
CA GLY A 578 -17.77 -10.09 -46.01
C GLY A 578 -19.12 -9.47 -46.38
N ASN A 579 -20.17 -9.77 -45.62
CA ASN A 579 -21.50 -9.19 -45.84
C ASN A 579 -21.61 -7.73 -45.38
N ASN A 580 -20.89 -7.33 -44.32
CA ASN A 580 -20.90 -5.93 -43.85
C ASN A 580 -20.12 -4.97 -44.78
N ARG A 581 -19.13 -5.45 -45.54
CA ARG A 581 -18.46 -4.66 -46.59
C ARG A 581 -19.34 -4.41 -47.81
N ALA A 582 -20.22 -5.36 -48.18
CA ALA A 582 -21.13 -5.22 -49.32
C ALA A 582 -22.33 -4.28 -49.05
N ILE A 583 -22.68 -4.05 -47.78
CA ILE A 583 -23.78 -3.15 -47.39
C ILE A 583 -23.28 -1.70 -47.23
N LYS A 584 -22.02 -1.47 -46.85
CA LYS A 584 -21.45 -0.11 -46.73
C LYS A 584 -21.13 0.58 -48.06
N SER A 585 -21.07 -0.14 -49.18
CA SER A 585 -20.79 0.44 -50.50
C SER A 585 -22.03 0.98 -51.25
N LEU A 586 -23.22 0.95 -50.63
CA LEU A 586 -24.49 1.36 -51.26
C LEU A 586 -25.14 2.62 -50.65
N ASP A 587 -24.65 3.13 -49.52
CA ASP A 587 -25.27 4.28 -48.81
C ASP A 587 -24.46 5.59 -48.83
N ALA A 588 -23.33 5.64 -49.55
CA ALA A 588 -22.52 6.86 -49.69
C ALA A 588 -22.77 7.58 -51.03
N GLU A 589 -24.03 7.95 -51.31
CA GLU A 589 -24.34 8.88 -52.39
C GLU A 589 -25.56 9.76 -52.01
N LYS A 590 -25.31 10.79 -51.19
CA LYS A 590 -26.04 12.08 -51.13
C LYS A 590 -25.49 12.94 -49.99
N GLY A 591 -24.87 14.06 -50.34
CA GLY A 591 -24.10 14.88 -49.43
C GLY A 591 -24.88 15.93 -48.62
N SER A 592 -24.12 16.67 -47.82
CA SER A 592 -24.04 18.15 -47.79
C SER A 592 -23.03 18.56 -46.71
N GLU A 593 -22.25 19.60 -47.02
CA GLU A 593 -21.12 20.13 -46.27
C GLU A 593 -21.42 20.65 -44.84
N PRO A 594 -20.40 20.71 -43.98
CA PRO A 594 -20.40 21.45 -42.71
C PRO A 594 -20.05 22.93 -42.90
N LYS A 595 -20.44 23.78 -41.93
CA LYS A 595 -19.92 25.14 -41.76
C LYS A 595 -19.07 25.23 -40.47
N ASP A 596 -17.81 25.62 -40.69
CA ASP A 596 -16.78 26.29 -39.87
C ASP A 596 -16.65 26.11 -38.35
N PRO A 597 -15.41 25.89 -37.89
CA PRO A 597 -14.81 26.53 -36.71
C PRO A 597 -13.67 27.52 -37.06
N ASP A 598 -13.33 28.38 -36.10
CA ASP A 598 -12.56 29.64 -36.12
C ASP A 598 -11.17 29.71 -36.82
N GLU A 599 -10.81 30.96 -37.19
CA GLU A 599 -9.86 31.45 -38.21
C GLU A 599 -8.34 31.57 -37.88
N ASN A 600 -7.79 30.97 -36.81
CA ASN A 600 -6.45 31.38 -36.35
C ASN A 600 -5.20 30.57 -36.80
N ASN A 601 -5.29 29.48 -37.57
CA ASN A 601 -4.10 28.68 -37.96
C ASN A 601 -3.93 28.53 -39.48
N GLN A 602 -2.67 28.44 -39.95
CA GLN A 602 -2.38 27.91 -41.30
C GLN A 602 -1.94 26.45 -41.15
N ALA A 603 -2.84 25.53 -41.48
CA ALA A 603 -2.59 24.09 -41.50
C ALA A 603 -2.46 23.63 -42.96
N THR A 604 -1.38 22.92 -43.28
CA THR A 604 -1.17 22.34 -44.61
C THR A 604 -1.10 20.82 -44.48
N ASN A 605 -2.12 20.10 -44.97
CA ASN A 605 -2.07 18.64 -45.12
C ASN A 605 -1.55 18.29 -46.51
N VAL A 606 -0.57 17.40 -46.57
CA VAL A 606 -0.01 16.93 -47.86
C VAL A 606 -0.41 15.49 -48.12
N GLU A 607 -1.16 15.29 -49.20
CA GLU A 607 -1.56 13.95 -49.64
C GLU A 607 -0.38 13.17 -50.27
N PRO A 608 -0.29 11.84 -50.05
CA PRO A 608 0.84 11.05 -50.55
C PRO A 608 0.84 10.89 -52.07
N LYS A 609 2.02 11.04 -52.71
CA LYS A 609 2.21 10.72 -54.13
C LYS A 609 2.30 9.20 -54.36
N ASP A 610 1.78 8.76 -55.51
CA ASP A 610 1.95 7.38 -55.96
C ASP A 610 3.42 7.10 -56.36
N PRO A 611 3.94 5.88 -56.14
CA PRO A 611 5.32 5.53 -56.47
C PRO A 611 5.60 5.66 -57.97
N ASP A 612 6.80 6.10 -58.31
CA ASP A 612 7.25 6.04 -59.69
C ASP A 612 7.64 4.62 -60.12
N GLU A 613 7.96 4.42 -61.40
CA GLU A 613 8.27 3.10 -61.98
C GLU A 613 9.50 2.41 -61.33
N ASN A 614 10.24 3.11 -60.47
CA ASN A 614 11.36 2.56 -59.70
C ASN A 614 11.01 2.31 -58.22
N ASN A 615 9.73 2.32 -57.88
CA ASN A 615 9.21 2.07 -56.53
C ASN A 615 9.76 3.03 -55.47
N GLN A 616 9.91 4.32 -55.81
CA GLN A 616 10.20 5.37 -54.85
C GLN A 616 9.07 6.40 -54.82
N ALA A 617 8.65 6.78 -53.61
CA ALA A 617 7.69 7.85 -53.38
C ALA A 617 8.37 8.93 -52.52
N ILE A 618 8.33 10.18 -52.96
CA ILE A 618 8.91 11.33 -52.26
C ILE A 618 7.82 12.39 -52.08
N ASN A 619 7.48 12.68 -50.83
CA ASN A 619 6.63 13.79 -50.45
C ASN A 619 7.54 14.91 -49.93
N SER A 620 7.41 16.11 -50.50
CA SER A 620 8.17 17.31 -50.10
C SER A 620 7.19 18.45 -49.93
N VAL A 621 7.28 19.13 -48.78
CA VAL A 621 6.35 20.20 -48.38
C VAL A 621 7.17 21.45 -48.11
N ASP A 622 6.75 22.57 -48.70
CA ASP A 622 7.45 23.86 -48.63
C ASP A 622 6.41 24.91 -48.22
N VAL A 623 6.49 25.39 -46.98
CA VAL A 623 5.43 26.22 -46.35
C VAL A 623 5.83 27.68 -46.31
N LYS A 624 4.96 28.56 -46.81
CA LYS A 624 5.19 30.01 -46.80
C LYS A 624 4.75 30.63 -45.46
N PRO A 625 5.55 31.51 -44.84
CA PRO A 625 5.20 32.15 -43.57
C PRO A 625 3.96 33.04 -43.67
N LYS A 626 3.07 32.97 -42.67
CA LYS A 626 1.92 33.87 -42.46
C LYS A 626 2.35 35.14 -41.69
N ASP A 627 1.73 36.27 -42.00
CA ASP A 627 1.92 37.52 -41.23
C ASP A 627 1.30 37.39 -39.82
N PRO A 628 1.89 37.99 -38.77
CA PRO A 628 1.38 37.90 -37.39
C PRO A 628 -0.05 38.46 -37.26
N ASP A 629 -0.84 37.88 -36.35
CA ASP A 629 -2.18 38.39 -36.02
C ASP A 629 -2.14 39.68 -35.17
N GLU A 630 -3.30 40.27 -34.87
CA GLU A 630 -3.39 41.54 -34.10
C GLU A 630 -2.80 41.46 -32.67
N ASN A 631 -2.49 40.24 -32.20
CA ASN A 631 -1.83 39.98 -30.91
C ASN A 631 -0.35 39.60 -31.07
N ASN A 632 0.24 39.79 -32.25
CA ASN A 632 1.62 39.45 -32.61
C ASN A 632 1.95 37.95 -32.41
N GLN A 633 1.04 37.04 -32.79
CA GLN A 633 1.32 35.61 -32.81
C GLN A 633 1.18 35.04 -34.23
N ALA A 634 2.12 34.17 -34.62
CA ALA A 634 2.08 33.42 -35.86
C ALA A 634 2.45 31.95 -35.60
N THR A 635 1.61 31.02 -36.05
CA THR A 635 1.82 29.57 -35.91
C THR A 635 1.71 28.90 -37.27
N ASN A 636 2.74 28.15 -37.68
CA ASN A 636 2.71 27.28 -38.85
C ASN A 636 2.68 25.82 -38.38
N LEU A 637 1.69 25.05 -38.85
CA LEU A 637 1.54 23.62 -38.56
C LEU A 637 1.61 22.84 -39.87
N VAL A 638 2.49 21.84 -39.91
CA VAL A 638 2.69 20.96 -41.06
C VAL A 638 2.50 19.52 -40.61
N ASP A 639 1.54 18.84 -41.22
CA ASP A 639 1.17 17.46 -40.93
C ASP A 639 1.28 16.61 -42.20
N VAL A 640 1.99 15.48 -42.13
CA VAL A 640 2.34 14.62 -43.27
C VAL A 640 1.92 13.18 -42.98
N GLU A 641 0.82 12.75 -43.60
CA GLU A 641 0.29 11.38 -43.43
C GLU A 641 1.12 10.33 -44.23
N PRO A 642 1.47 9.17 -43.63
CA PRO A 642 2.15 8.08 -44.33
C PRO A 642 1.20 7.15 -45.12
N LYS A 643 1.61 6.68 -46.30
CA LYS A 643 0.89 5.65 -47.11
C LYS A 643 1.54 4.26 -46.97
N ASP A 644 0.73 3.21 -47.18
CA ASP A 644 1.14 1.80 -47.06
C ASP A 644 2.32 1.45 -47.99
N PRO A 645 3.38 0.78 -47.51
CA PRO A 645 4.45 0.28 -48.37
C PRO A 645 3.91 -0.82 -49.29
N ASP A 646 4.25 -0.78 -50.58
CA ASP A 646 3.95 -1.85 -51.51
C ASP A 646 5.03 -2.96 -51.48
N GLU A 647 4.81 -4.04 -52.25
CA GLU A 647 5.37 -5.39 -52.07
C GLU A 647 6.92 -5.50 -52.06
N ASN A 648 7.69 -4.41 -52.17
CA ASN A 648 9.16 -4.39 -52.19
C ASN A 648 9.85 -3.45 -51.16
N ASN A 649 9.16 -3.00 -50.10
CA ASN A 649 9.75 -2.73 -48.77
C ASN A 649 10.64 -1.47 -48.48
N GLN A 650 10.43 -0.27 -49.05
CA GLN A 650 11.08 0.98 -48.55
C GLN A 650 10.23 2.26 -48.69
N ALA A 651 10.29 3.18 -47.70
CA ALA A 651 9.65 4.50 -47.72
C ALA A 651 10.52 5.58 -47.02
N THR A 652 10.51 6.82 -47.54
CA THR A 652 11.31 7.96 -47.03
C THR A 652 10.47 9.24 -46.97
N ASN A 653 10.43 9.89 -45.80
CA ASN A 653 9.78 11.19 -45.61
C ASN A 653 10.84 12.28 -45.35
N SER A 654 10.68 13.48 -45.93
CA SER A 654 11.61 14.59 -45.77
C SER A 654 10.85 15.92 -45.65
N VAL A 655 11.17 16.70 -44.62
CA VAL A 655 10.52 17.98 -44.31
C VAL A 655 11.60 19.06 -44.12
N ASP A 656 11.45 20.21 -44.80
CA ASP A 656 12.37 21.37 -44.76
C ASP A 656 11.55 22.61 -44.38
N VAL A 657 12.01 23.38 -43.38
CA VAL A 657 11.27 24.54 -42.83
C VAL A 657 12.21 25.74 -42.70
N LYS A 658 11.94 26.83 -43.43
CA LYS A 658 12.73 28.07 -43.40
C LYS A 658 11.98 29.23 -42.71
N PRO A 659 12.51 29.81 -41.62
CA PRO A 659 11.89 30.96 -40.95
C PRO A 659 12.05 32.28 -41.76
N LYS A 660 11.14 33.25 -41.53
CA LYS A 660 11.23 34.63 -42.06
C LYS A 660 11.36 35.63 -40.90
N ASP A 661 12.05 36.75 -41.15
CA ASP A 661 12.46 37.76 -40.16
C ASP A 661 11.29 38.21 -39.26
N PRO A 662 11.40 38.09 -37.93
CA PRO A 662 10.43 38.68 -37.00
C PRO A 662 10.58 40.21 -36.98
N ASP A 663 9.46 40.93 -36.89
CA ASP A 663 9.48 42.38 -36.64
C ASP A 663 9.57 42.67 -35.13
N GLU A 664 9.68 43.96 -34.77
CA GLU A 664 10.26 44.44 -33.51
C GLU A 664 9.59 43.99 -32.21
N ASN A 665 8.52 43.17 -32.19
CA ASN A 665 7.90 42.67 -30.94
C ASN A 665 7.20 41.29 -31.06
N ASN A 666 7.94 40.21 -30.75
CA ASN A 666 7.51 38.91 -30.19
C ASN A 666 7.22 37.68 -31.08
N GLN A 667 7.90 36.60 -30.65
CA GLN A 667 7.58 35.15 -30.61
C GLN A 667 7.11 34.44 -31.90
N VAL A 668 8.01 33.58 -32.43
CA VAL A 668 7.75 32.64 -33.53
C VAL A 668 7.90 31.21 -33.03
N ILE A 669 6.91 30.36 -33.28
CA ILE A 669 6.93 28.92 -32.96
C ILE A 669 6.80 28.13 -34.27
N ASN A 670 7.80 27.29 -34.54
CA ASN A 670 7.76 26.31 -35.62
C ASN A 670 7.63 24.91 -35.01
N SER A 671 6.53 24.23 -35.32
CA SER A 671 6.27 22.86 -34.90
C SER A 671 6.17 21.96 -36.12
N VAL A 672 6.98 20.91 -36.15
CA VAL A 672 7.00 19.90 -37.21
C VAL A 672 6.76 18.54 -36.57
N ASP A 673 5.73 17.85 -37.04
CA ASP A 673 5.32 16.53 -36.55
C ASP A 673 5.40 15.52 -37.71
N VAL A 674 5.99 14.35 -37.45
CA VAL A 674 6.21 13.30 -38.45
C VAL A 674 5.93 11.94 -37.82
N GLU A 675 4.76 11.38 -38.13
CA GLU A 675 4.38 10.03 -37.69
C GLU A 675 4.78 8.96 -38.74
N PRO A 676 5.63 7.97 -38.38
CA PRO A 676 5.88 6.81 -39.24
C PRO A 676 4.90 5.65 -38.96
N LYS A 677 4.46 4.92 -39.99
CA LYS A 677 3.64 3.71 -39.85
C LYS A 677 4.51 2.44 -39.68
N ASP A 678 4.03 1.45 -38.91
CA ASP A 678 4.76 0.20 -38.60
C ASP A 678 5.06 -0.64 -39.85
N PRO A 679 6.31 -1.03 -40.11
CA PRO A 679 6.62 -1.95 -41.19
C PRO A 679 6.41 -3.42 -40.78
N ASP A 680 5.64 -4.14 -41.59
CA ASP A 680 5.41 -5.57 -41.39
C ASP A 680 6.66 -6.39 -41.76
N GLY A 681 7.42 -6.83 -40.75
CA GLY A 681 8.23 -8.05 -40.80
C GLY A 681 9.49 -8.09 -41.66
N ASN A 682 9.83 -7.09 -42.49
CA ASN A 682 11.16 -6.94 -43.14
C ASN A 682 11.39 -5.59 -43.89
N ASN A 683 10.77 -4.48 -43.48
CA ASN A 683 10.89 -3.19 -44.21
C ASN A 683 11.79 -2.21 -43.43
N GLN A 684 12.54 -1.39 -44.17
CA GLN A 684 13.39 -0.32 -43.61
C GLN A 684 12.76 1.05 -43.90
N ALA A 685 12.67 1.90 -42.87
CA ALA A 685 12.20 3.28 -42.95
C ALA A 685 13.30 4.23 -42.45
N THR A 686 13.50 5.35 -43.14
CA THR A 686 14.49 6.38 -42.77
C THR A 686 13.80 7.75 -42.71
N ASN A 687 13.92 8.42 -41.56
CA ASN A 687 13.36 9.74 -41.34
C ASN A 687 14.52 10.75 -41.20
N LEU A 688 14.46 11.82 -42.00
CA LEU A 688 15.45 12.90 -42.02
C LEU A 688 14.73 14.22 -41.75
N VAL A 689 15.16 14.91 -40.70
CA VAL A 689 14.61 16.21 -40.29
C VAL A 689 15.79 17.18 -40.11
N ASP A 690 15.77 18.29 -40.84
CA ASP A 690 16.81 19.31 -40.86
C ASP A 690 16.20 20.67 -40.46
N VAL A 691 16.81 21.36 -39.49
CA VAL A 691 16.29 22.62 -38.92
C VAL A 691 17.44 23.60 -38.75
N GLU A 692 17.54 24.61 -39.62
CA GLU A 692 18.54 25.68 -39.54
C GLU A 692 18.07 26.84 -38.62
N PRO A 693 18.75 27.13 -37.49
CA PRO A 693 18.45 28.31 -36.67
C PRO A 693 19.20 29.59 -37.15
N LYS A 694 18.50 30.73 -37.24
CA LYS A 694 19.11 32.05 -37.49
C LYS A 694 19.13 32.93 -36.23
N ASP A 695 20.08 33.88 -36.17
CA ASP A 695 20.40 34.66 -34.94
C ASP A 695 19.20 35.47 -34.43
N PRO A 696 18.86 35.39 -33.13
CA PRO A 696 17.89 36.29 -32.52
C PRO A 696 18.53 37.63 -32.13
N ASP A 697 17.87 38.73 -32.48
CA ASP A 697 18.19 40.08 -32.02
C ASP A 697 17.91 40.21 -30.51
N GLU A 698 18.51 41.23 -29.86
CA GLU A 698 18.71 41.41 -28.40
C GLU A 698 17.50 41.27 -27.45
N ASN A 699 16.28 40.94 -27.91
CA ASN A 699 15.11 40.75 -27.05
C ASN A 699 14.09 39.66 -27.50
N ASN A 700 14.39 38.78 -28.46
CA ASN A 700 13.39 37.83 -28.99
C ASN A 700 13.65 36.35 -28.62
N GLN A 701 12.58 35.62 -28.26
CA GLN A 701 12.55 34.17 -28.02
C GLN A 701 12.15 33.39 -29.29
N VAL A 702 12.96 32.42 -29.69
CA VAL A 702 12.69 31.48 -30.79
C VAL A 702 12.66 30.07 -30.22
N THR A 703 11.58 29.33 -30.51
CA THR A 703 11.42 27.93 -30.06
C THR A 703 11.17 27.03 -31.26
N ASN A 704 12.07 26.07 -31.46
CA ASN A 704 11.94 25.01 -32.45
C ASN A 704 11.59 23.71 -31.72
N LEU A 705 10.43 23.15 -32.04
CA LEU A 705 9.97 21.87 -31.50
C LEU A 705 9.94 20.86 -32.64
N VAL A 706 10.75 19.82 -32.49
CA VAL A 706 10.80 18.68 -33.41
C VAL A 706 10.47 17.45 -32.60
N ASP A 707 9.35 16.81 -32.94
CA ASP A 707 8.93 15.56 -32.33
C ASP A 707 9.12 14.42 -33.33
N ILE A 708 9.75 13.33 -32.88
CA ILE A 708 9.97 12.14 -33.68
C ILE A 708 9.68 10.92 -32.82
N GLU A 709 8.59 10.23 -33.13
CA GLU A 709 8.27 8.96 -32.47
C GLU A 709 9.33 7.88 -32.76
N PRO A 710 9.99 7.29 -31.74
CA PRO A 710 10.79 6.08 -31.90
C PRO A 710 9.90 4.85 -31.87
N LYS A 711 10.25 3.85 -32.68
CA LYS A 711 9.55 2.55 -32.68
C LYS A 711 10.45 1.39 -32.28
N GLU A 712 9.83 0.36 -31.72
CA GLU A 712 10.43 -0.66 -30.84
C GLU A 712 11.36 -1.71 -31.51
N ASN A 713 11.76 -1.58 -32.79
CA ASN A 713 12.53 -2.62 -33.50
C ASN A 713 13.80 -2.12 -34.24
N ASN A 714 14.84 -2.98 -34.30
CA ASN A 714 16.22 -2.67 -34.73
C ASN A 714 16.46 -2.46 -36.25
N GLN A 715 15.50 -1.91 -37.00
CA GLN A 715 15.65 -1.61 -38.45
C GLN A 715 15.29 -0.18 -38.88
N ALA A 716 14.97 0.72 -37.95
CA ALA A 716 14.74 2.14 -38.22
C ALA A 716 15.97 3.00 -37.86
N THR A 717 16.33 3.98 -38.71
CA THR A 717 17.41 4.94 -38.45
C THR A 717 16.86 6.35 -38.48
N ASN A 718 16.98 7.06 -37.36
CA ASN A 718 16.57 8.47 -37.21
C ASN A 718 17.84 9.32 -37.09
N LEU A 719 18.01 10.30 -37.98
CA LEU A 719 19.12 11.25 -37.97
C LEU A 719 18.54 12.66 -37.83
N VAL A 720 18.98 13.38 -36.80
CA VAL A 720 18.57 14.75 -36.49
C VAL A 720 19.84 15.58 -36.36
N ASP A 721 19.97 16.63 -37.16
CA ASP A 721 21.11 17.56 -37.11
C ASP A 721 20.63 18.92 -36.59
N VAL A 722 21.33 19.47 -35.59
CA VAL A 722 21.00 20.74 -34.94
C VAL A 722 22.31 21.44 -34.61
N GLU A 723 22.68 22.47 -35.37
CA GLU A 723 23.92 23.22 -35.12
C GLU A 723 23.84 24.04 -33.82
N PRO A 724 24.88 24.01 -32.94
CA PRO A 724 24.95 24.87 -31.76
C PRO A 724 25.43 26.29 -32.12
N LYS A 725 24.96 27.31 -31.39
CA LYS A 725 25.42 28.71 -31.52
C LYS A 725 26.23 29.21 -30.32
N ASP A 726 27.17 30.11 -30.62
CA ASP A 726 28.12 30.71 -29.70
C ASP A 726 27.43 31.52 -28.57
N SER A 727 28.03 31.47 -27.38
CA SER A 727 27.53 32.10 -26.17
C SER A 727 27.65 33.62 -26.21
N ASP A 728 26.51 34.33 -26.10
CA ASP A 728 26.46 35.74 -25.68
C ASP A 728 25.40 35.94 -24.58
N GLU A 729 25.72 36.80 -23.62
CA GLU A 729 25.28 36.78 -22.21
C GLU A 729 23.77 37.04 -21.91
N ASN A 730 22.83 37.09 -22.86
CA ASN A 730 21.43 37.45 -22.51
C ASN A 730 20.26 36.88 -23.35
N ASN A 731 20.42 35.92 -24.27
CA ASN A 731 19.28 35.40 -25.07
C ASN A 731 18.83 33.97 -24.70
N GLN A 732 17.50 33.72 -24.65
CA GLN A 732 16.88 32.40 -24.44
C GLN A 732 16.44 31.80 -25.79
N ALA A 733 17.26 30.90 -26.34
CA ALA A 733 16.88 30.00 -27.41
C ALA A 733 16.75 28.57 -26.86
N THR A 734 15.66 27.88 -27.18
CA THR A 734 15.41 26.49 -26.75
C THR A 734 15.13 25.63 -27.97
N ASN A 735 16.01 24.64 -28.20
CA ASN A 735 15.79 23.54 -29.12
C ASN A 735 15.42 22.31 -28.28
N ALA A 736 14.24 21.73 -28.53
CA ALA A 736 13.84 20.48 -27.90
C ALA A 736 13.58 19.42 -29.00
N VAL A 737 14.25 18.28 -28.88
CA VAL A 737 14.06 17.11 -29.74
C VAL A 737 13.50 15.99 -28.89
N GLY A 738 12.24 15.61 -29.14
CA GLY A 738 11.51 14.56 -28.43
C GLY A 738 11.61 13.19 -29.13
N VAL A 739 11.77 12.11 -28.35
CA VAL A 739 11.81 10.72 -28.83
C VAL A 739 11.13 9.80 -27.77
N GLU A 740 9.82 9.49 -27.90
CA GLU A 740 8.99 8.72 -26.93
C GLU A 740 8.97 7.17 -27.06
N LYS A 741 9.34 6.39 -26.03
CA LYS A 741 9.13 4.91 -26.03
C LYS A 741 7.76 4.49 -25.45
N GLY A 742 6.92 3.86 -26.28
CA GLY A 742 5.73 3.08 -25.90
C GLY A 742 6.04 1.66 -25.37
N SER A 743 5.00 0.88 -25.04
CA SER A 743 5.02 -0.33 -24.19
C SER A 743 4.54 -1.65 -24.85
N GLU A 744 5.18 -2.77 -24.46
CA GLU A 744 4.72 -4.18 -24.26
C GLU A 744 4.75 -5.29 -25.36
N GLN A 745 5.74 -6.20 -25.19
CA GLN A 745 5.72 -7.69 -25.14
C GLN A 745 5.44 -8.58 -26.41
N LYS A 746 6.50 -9.20 -26.98
CA LYS A 746 6.69 -10.67 -27.27
C LYS A 746 7.95 -10.99 -28.09
N ASP A 747 8.81 -11.89 -27.58
CA ASP A 747 9.82 -12.67 -28.32
C ASP A 747 9.15 -13.57 -29.41
N PRO A 748 9.82 -13.96 -30.55
CA PRO A 748 11.15 -14.61 -30.53
C PRO A 748 12.10 -14.40 -31.76
N ASP A 749 13.38 -14.79 -31.54
CA ASP A 749 14.45 -15.15 -32.50
C ASP A 749 15.19 -14.08 -33.35
N GLU A 750 16.47 -13.91 -32.99
CA GLU A 750 17.72 -13.53 -33.70
C GLU A 750 17.82 -12.28 -34.64
N ASN A 751 18.83 -11.45 -34.29
CA ASN A 751 19.61 -10.46 -35.07
C ASN A 751 18.95 -9.14 -35.55
N ASN A 752 19.26 -8.02 -34.88
CA ASN A 752 19.98 -6.87 -35.49
C ASN A 752 20.24 -5.72 -34.50
N GLN A 753 21.19 -4.84 -34.81
CA GLN A 753 21.73 -3.73 -34.00
C GLN A 753 20.95 -2.42 -34.22
N ALA A 754 20.74 -1.61 -33.16
CA ALA A 754 20.42 -0.19 -33.28
C ALA A 754 21.57 0.65 -32.69
N THR A 755 22.12 1.57 -33.49
CA THR A 755 23.14 2.56 -33.08
C THR A 755 22.48 3.90 -32.79
N LYS A 756 22.68 4.45 -31.59
CA LYS A 756 22.33 5.85 -31.21
C LYS A 756 23.61 6.61 -30.88
N SER A 757 23.77 7.83 -31.38
CA SER A 757 24.82 8.77 -30.98
C SER A 757 24.17 10.10 -30.58
N ILE A 758 24.46 10.58 -29.36
CA ILE A 758 24.09 11.91 -28.83
C ILE A 758 25.30 12.39 -28.01
N ASP A 759 25.91 13.53 -28.34
CA ASP A 759 27.07 14.10 -27.64
C ASP A 759 26.69 15.37 -26.84
N PHE A 760 27.16 15.49 -25.58
CA PHE A 760 27.07 16.71 -24.76
C PHE A 760 28.30 16.88 -23.84
N GLU A 761 29.03 18.02 -23.90
CA GLU A 761 30.16 18.37 -23.00
C GLU A 761 29.80 19.46 -21.95
N LYS A 762 30.49 19.46 -20.79
CA LYS A 762 30.22 20.23 -19.53
C LYS A 762 30.96 21.58 -19.40
N GLY A 763 30.40 22.54 -18.63
CA GLY A 763 31.07 23.76 -18.11
C GLY A 763 30.40 24.37 -16.86
N SER A 764 31.11 25.22 -16.09
CA SER A 764 31.01 25.41 -14.62
C SER A 764 30.82 26.87 -14.10
N GLU A 765 30.40 27.01 -12.83
CA GLU A 765 30.71 28.06 -11.79
C GLU A 765 30.00 29.44 -11.67
N GLN A 766 29.52 29.68 -10.41
CA GLN A 766 29.65 30.87 -9.50
C GLN A 766 28.91 32.24 -9.65
N LYS A 767 28.00 32.51 -8.67
CA LYS A 767 28.08 33.51 -7.54
C LYS A 767 27.61 34.99 -7.73
N VAL A 768 27.12 35.59 -6.60
CA VAL A 768 27.06 37.03 -6.15
C VAL A 768 25.69 37.76 -6.30
N LEU A 769 24.91 38.01 -5.22
CA LEU A 769 24.83 39.12 -4.20
C LEU A 769 23.70 40.15 -4.46
N ASP A 770 22.78 40.32 -3.48
CA ASP A 770 22.40 41.57 -2.77
C ASP A 770 21.27 42.38 -3.45
N GLU A 771 20.35 43.14 -2.83
CA GLU A 771 20.03 43.56 -1.45
C GLU A 771 18.68 44.35 -1.48
N ASN A 772 17.93 44.37 -0.36
CA ASN A 772 17.10 45.48 0.18
C ASN A 772 15.88 46.02 -0.63
N ASN A 773 14.73 46.48 -0.07
CA ASN A 773 14.42 47.04 1.24
C ASN A 773 12.89 47.18 1.49
N GLN A 774 12.46 46.91 2.74
CA GLN A 774 11.50 47.63 3.62
C GLN A 774 10.21 48.30 3.08
N ALA A 775 8.99 48.00 3.55
CA ALA A 775 8.36 48.13 4.90
C ALA A 775 7.45 49.38 5.05
N THR A 776 6.23 49.21 5.59
CA THR A 776 5.63 50.16 6.56
C THR A 776 4.49 49.52 7.36
N LYS A 777 4.46 49.89 8.66
CA LYS A 777 3.59 49.45 9.76
C LYS A 777 2.57 50.53 10.14
N SER A 778 1.63 50.11 11.00
CA SER A 778 0.94 50.84 12.11
C SER A 778 -0.53 51.24 11.81
N VAL A 779 -1.53 51.24 12.71
CA VAL A 779 -1.70 51.36 14.19
C VAL A 779 -3.14 50.79 14.52
N VAL A 780 -3.37 49.84 15.45
CA VAL A 780 -3.84 49.89 16.88
C VAL A 780 -5.03 50.80 17.25
N PHE A 781 -6.04 50.26 17.96
CA PHE A 781 -6.60 50.67 19.29
C PHE A 781 -7.79 49.73 19.65
N GLU A 782 -7.68 48.91 20.72
CA GLU A 782 -8.40 48.96 22.02
C GLU A 782 -9.90 48.58 21.96
N LYS A 783 -10.56 47.97 22.96
CA LYS A 783 -10.30 47.19 24.19
C LYS A 783 -11.73 46.80 24.68
N ASP A 784 -11.79 46.05 25.80
CA ASP A 784 -12.97 45.71 26.62
C ASP A 784 -13.65 44.37 26.28
N SER A 785 -14.11 43.53 27.22
CA SER A 785 -13.75 43.14 28.60
C SER A 785 -14.81 42.11 29.02
N GLU A 786 -14.39 40.99 29.63
CA GLU A 786 -15.04 40.20 30.71
C GLU A 786 -16.54 39.79 30.61
N SER A 787 -16.87 38.50 30.61
CA SER A 787 -17.05 37.55 31.75
C SER A 787 -18.51 37.55 32.28
N THR A 788 -19.32 36.52 32.03
CA THR A 788 -19.56 35.27 32.80
C THR A 788 -20.30 35.38 34.15
N VAL A 789 -21.38 34.59 34.24
CA VAL A 789 -21.75 33.63 35.31
C VAL A 789 -22.76 34.05 36.40
N GLU A 790 -23.84 33.25 36.43
CA GLU A 790 -24.69 32.93 37.59
C GLU A 790 -23.90 32.18 38.67
N SER A 791 -24.07 32.53 39.95
CA SER A 791 -24.07 31.51 41.00
C SER A 791 -24.91 31.92 42.21
N THR A 792 -25.63 30.93 42.69
CA THR A 792 -26.53 30.90 43.84
C THR A 792 -25.80 30.47 45.13
N GLU A 793 -26.22 31.12 46.21
CA GLU A 793 -26.35 30.71 47.62
C GLU A 793 -25.65 29.44 48.17
N ASN A 794 -24.70 29.67 49.09
CA ASN A 794 -24.80 29.54 50.56
C ASN A 794 -25.37 28.27 51.27
N THR A 795 -24.44 27.67 52.04
CA THR A 795 -24.46 27.33 53.50
C THR A 795 -25.13 26.07 54.10
N GLU A 796 -24.25 25.32 54.79
CA GLU A 796 -24.33 24.74 56.15
C GLU A 796 -25.28 23.57 56.48
N ASN A 797 -24.70 22.41 56.88
CA ASN A 797 -24.66 21.99 58.30
C ASN A 797 -23.78 20.75 58.57
N THR A 798 -23.57 20.50 59.86
CA THR A 798 -22.32 20.07 60.52
C THR A 798 -22.49 18.72 61.28
N LEU A 799 -21.38 18.18 61.82
CA LEU A 799 -21.18 17.25 62.97
C LEU A 799 -20.86 15.76 62.64
N GLN A 800 -19.96 15.01 63.29
CA GLN A 800 -18.84 15.23 64.23
C GLN A 800 -18.18 13.85 64.54
N ASN A 801 -16.97 13.86 65.13
CA ASN A 801 -16.25 12.81 65.91
C ASN A 801 -15.31 11.87 65.12
N ASP A 802 -14.08 11.55 65.53
CA ASP A 802 -13.21 11.98 66.65
C ASP A 802 -11.75 11.58 66.26
N GLU A 803 -10.77 12.41 66.64
CA GLU A 803 -9.32 12.15 66.63
C GLU A 803 -8.87 11.72 68.07
N PRO A 804 -7.65 11.19 68.36
CA PRO A 804 -6.42 12.00 68.23
C PRO A 804 -5.06 11.30 67.99
N GLU A 805 -4.12 12.09 67.45
CA GLU A 805 -2.69 12.28 67.83
C GLU A 805 -1.71 11.06 67.80
N HIS A 806 -0.45 11.11 67.34
CA HIS A 806 0.59 12.16 67.35
C HIS A 806 1.77 11.67 66.45
N ASN A 807 2.29 12.49 65.53
CA ASN A 807 3.52 13.32 65.61
C ASN A 807 4.85 12.73 65.07
N LEU A 808 5.47 13.50 64.16
CA LEU A 808 6.91 13.69 63.88
C LEU A 808 7.67 12.49 63.24
N SER A 809 8.58 12.64 62.28
CA SER A 809 9.53 13.74 62.05
C SER A 809 9.98 13.84 60.58
N SER A 810 10.30 15.07 60.21
CA SER A 810 10.99 15.51 59.01
C SER A 810 12.51 15.30 59.05
N ASN A 811 13.14 15.54 57.89
CA ASN A 811 14.45 16.17 57.68
C ASN A 811 15.71 15.34 57.37
N THR A 812 16.04 15.38 56.07
CA THR A 812 17.26 15.94 55.43
C THR A 812 18.66 15.35 55.69
N GLU A 813 19.26 15.05 54.52
CA GLU A 813 20.58 15.48 54.03
C GLU A 813 21.86 14.67 54.27
N ALA A 814 22.51 14.44 53.12
CA ALA A 814 23.93 14.63 52.80
C ALA A 814 24.93 13.47 52.94
N GLU A 815 25.37 13.07 51.73
CA GLU A 815 26.77 12.96 51.26
C GLU A 815 27.71 11.81 51.67
N LEU A 816 28.35 11.29 50.59
CA LEU A 816 29.71 10.76 50.44
C LEU A 816 30.04 9.36 50.98
N SER A 817 30.10 8.38 50.07
CA SER A 817 31.35 7.79 49.56
C SER A 817 31.10 6.88 48.37
#